data_AF-A0A4Z0YU75-F1
#
_entry.id   AF-A0A4Z0YU75-F1
#
_cell.length_a   1.000
_cell.length_b   1.000
_cell.length_c   1.000
_cell.angle_alpha   90.00
_cell.angle_beta   90.00
_cell.angle_gamma   90.00
#
_symmetry.space_group_name_H-M   'P 1'
#
loop_
_entity.id
_entity.type
_entity.pdbx_description
1 polymer ?
#
loop_
_entity_poly.entity_id
_entity_poly.type
_entity_poly.pdbx_seq_one_letter_code
_entity_poly.pdbx_strand_id
1 'polypeptide(L)'
;MPPTLNELIRAYCSGITPSGGQIARRLLTWGRGRQCTDPRDRVYGIFGLLSEPMRTLINVDYTKPVSHAYIEMAMAEVEVSKQLGFLKECFLGSKMPGIPSWVPNLSPETASSYESRTMYQRWHSATLNSAAVARFVDPDVLEVEGVHCGIVSSLGPRVSETPADRLKSFIAWQTLTAQLPIDGTATAQLDACLYLLLGGFIKRSVIVDLAEVRSLYPRAVAGDITAFDTLLGFMNIHYPINETGTYFLTDTGYVGPGPEEVQSGPSAGTFTVVGPCIVGGLMSGESLRGPLPEQWTMIVAGHHESGDYKGHYITFRNSASDKTSLDDPRIPPLSTDWEATRNMNMPGQTGWYHNCYRNKQTGKVESFDPTLLPQTLRDQGINVEVFRRMVRTVEACSSGIDDMRAAYTESSARNCLLTFEEVLGYPESGRRDGFQCAFGKFYATPGCVERVQGSVLRASFLPKLTPAGNEYLRDSYGDHFVRSQLKHYGVQFDDSEITGNGTQLLEKVLQAGKCDQVPPHITELRDEMHTEWLAQLTPEEFLGHPEWIMERYFLTSGQPDRAKTTMVVGFPFDSYSSHRPDQLVEAAGNISRLHHATSYGSKTQMVFIGWDSAAVGWAAKSHSDNEAEAIKAADTEREVGRSELHDDYLKALARKNWINVYSPVGTYIVDCKEIEEQWPDEADDLSLDIRAADEPGIYKASFDFGMLEGVMIIGEDEMSVERYCSQLDGEGDDEEDSSKDERKSGSKRKYVADAPKFCGRGRLPKKAKSSASRSRKYHLKLRCAETMESMIHHQPEDGTITFTGENMASFTGEASFPSVGTAVTFTARKTSDSVHGQGNSWSDYSETAYEEVLVGRWY
;
A
#
# COMPACT_ATOMS: atom_id res chain seq x y z
N MET A 1 13.19 6.63 -40.80
CA MET A 1 11.72 6.74 -40.71
C MET A 1 11.39 7.18 -39.29
N PRO A 2 10.34 7.98 -39.07
CA PRO A 2 9.86 8.22 -37.71
C PRO A 2 9.40 6.89 -37.09
N PRO A 3 9.60 6.68 -35.78
CA PRO A 3 9.17 5.46 -35.11
C PRO A 3 7.65 5.29 -35.23
N THR A 4 7.21 4.06 -35.46
CA THR A 4 5.78 3.73 -35.49
C THR A 4 5.16 3.97 -34.11
N LEU A 5 3.84 4.21 -34.04
CA LEU A 5 3.12 4.38 -32.76
C LEU A 5 3.38 3.20 -31.80
N ASN A 6 3.51 1.99 -32.33
CA ASN A 6 3.86 0.80 -31.55
C ASN A 6 5.29 0.84 -30.99
N GLU A 7 6.26 1.38 -31.72
CA GLU A 7 7.64 1.57 -31.23
C GLU A 7 7.71 2.68 -30.18
N LEU A 8 6.94 3.76 -30.34
CA LEU A 8 6.83 4.84 -29.36
C LEU A 8 6.19 4.36 -28.05
N ILE A 9 5.08 3.61 -28.12
CA ILE A 9 4.42 3.04 -26.94
C ILE A 9 5.35 2.03 -26.23
N ARG A 10 6.09 1.19 -26.98
CA ARG A 10 7.07 0.28 -26.39
C ARG A 10 8.19 1.01 -25.65
N ALA A 11 8.68 2.13 -26.19
CA ALA A 11 9.75 2.93 -25.59
C ALA A 11 9.29 3.76 -24.38
N TYR A 12 8.05 4.28 -24.40
CA TYR A 12 7.47 5.07 -23.28
C TYR A 12 7.00 4.19 -22.11
N CYS A 13 6.94 2.87 -22.30
CA CYS A 13 6.35 1.91 -21.37
C CYS A 13 7.24 0.67 -21.21
N SER A 14 8.52 0.86 -20.89
CA SER A 14 9.47 -0.23 -20.60
C SER A 14 9.03 -1.12 -19.42
N GLY A 15 8.10 -0.67 -18.57
CA GLY A 15 7.44 -1.50 -17.55
C GLY A 15 6.09 -2.12 -17.96
N ILE A 16 5.52 -1.78 -19.14
CA ILE A 16 4.08 -2.02 -19.40
C ILE A 16 3.75 -2.75 -20.72
N THR A 17 4.68 -2.91 -21.67
CA THR A 17 4.41 -3.66 -22.91
C THR A 17 5.33 -4.88 -23.14
N PRO A 18 4.95 -6.08 -22.65
CA PRO A 18 5.50 -7.32 -23.20
C PRO A 18 4.75 -7.69 -24.49
N SER A 19 5.47 -8.06 -25.55
CA SER A 19 4.92 -8.39 -26.87
C SER A 19 4.00 -9.61 -26.85
N GLY A 20 2.74 -9.41 -27.29
CA GLY A 20 1.76 -10.42 -27.73
C GLY A 20 0.87 -11.04 -26.63
N GLY A 21 -0.37 -11.40 -27.00
CA GLY A 21 -1.41 -11.89 -26.07
C GLY A 21 -1.81 -10.84 -25.04
N GLN A 22 -1.06 -10.71 -23.95
CA GLN A 22 -1.41 -9.86 -22.81
C GLN A 22 -1.36 -8.33 -23.06
N ILE A 23 -0.80 -7.86 -24.18
CA ILE A 23 -0.98 -6.47 -24.65
C ILE A 23 -2.47 -6.17 -24.75
N ALA A 24 -3.22 -7.08 -25.36
CA ALA A 24 -4.63 -6.89 -25.61
C ALA A 24 -5.41 -6.72 -24.30
N ARG A 25 -5.20 -7.63 -23.34
CA ARG A 25 -5.79 -7.51 -22.01
C ARG A 25 -5.42 -6.18 -21.33
N ARG A 26 -4.14 -5.80 -21.31
CA ARG A 26 -3.69 -4.53 -20.70
C ARG A 26 -4.23 -3.30 -21.43
N LEU A 27 -4.35 -3.35 -22.75
CA LEU A 27 -4.96 -2.28 -23.55
C LEU A 27 -6.47 -2.20 -23.31
N LEU A 28 -7.14 -3.34 -23.14
CA LEU A 28 -8.55 -3.39 -22.73
C LEU A 28 -8.73 -2.79 -21.34
N THR A 29 -7.85 -3.14 -20.38
CA THR A 29 -7.79 -2.53 -19.03
C THR A 29 -7.75 -1.00 -19.14
N TRP A 30 -6.77 -0.48 -19.88
CA TRP A 30 -6.52 0.95 -20.01
C TRP A 30 -7.59 1.69 -20.82
N GLY A 31 -8.12 1.05 -21.85
CA GLY A 31 -9.18 1.59 -22.69
C GLY A 31 -10.54 1.62 -21.98
N ARG A 32 -10.76 0.80 -20.94
CA ARG A 32 -12.05 0.64 -20.26
C ARG A 32 -12.56 1.93 -19.60
N GLY A 33 -11.66 2.67 -18.96
CA GLY A 33 -11.96 3.96 -18.31
C GLY A 33 -12.13 5.12 -19.30
N ARG A 34 -11.92 4.90 -20.60
CA ARG A 34 -12.02 5.95 -21.61
C ARG A 34 -13.46 6.06 -22.14
N GLN A 35 -13.91 7.30 -22.31
CA GLN A 35 -15.20 7.59 -22.91
C GLN A 35 -15.19 7.19 -24.39
N CYS A 36 -16.20 6.42 -24.82
CA CYS A 36 -16.41 6.05 -26.21
C CYS A 36 -17.89 6.23 -26.56
N THR A 37 -18.18 6.74 -27.75
CA THR A 37 -19.55 6.95 -28.23
C THR A 37 -20.22 5.62 -28.62
N ASP A 38 -19.47 4.70 -29.23
CA ASP A 38 -19.91 3.35 -29.54
C ASP A 38 -19.21 2.34 -28.58
N PRO A 39 -19.97 1.52 -27.82
CA PRO A 39 -19.39 0.51 -26.93
C PRO A 39 -18.44 -0.50 -27.61
N ARG A 40 -18.54 -0.71 -28.93
CA ARG A 40 -17.65 -1.61 -29.69
C ARG A 40 -16.24 -1.03 -29.82
N ASP A 41 -16.09 0.29 -29.73
CA ASP A 41 -14.78 0.98 -29.83
C ASP A 41 -13.84 0.66 -28.67
N ARG A 42 -14.35 0.02 -27.61
CA ARG A 42 -13.49 -0.55 -26.56
C ARG A 42 -12.62 -1.70 -27.06
N VAL A 43 -13.06 -2.39 -28.11
CA VAL A 43 -12.28 -3.41 -28.82
C VAL A 43 -11.72 -2.81 -30.11
N TYR A 44 -12.57 -2.20 -30.93
CA TYR A 44 -12.17 -1.72 -32.27
C TYR A 44 -11.22 -0.51 -32.20
N GLY A 45 -11.35 0.36 -31.19
CA GLY A 45 -10.49 1.52 -31.01
C GLY A 45 -9.04 1.16 -30.66
N ILE A 46 -8.81 -0.02 -30.07
CA ILE A 46 -7.46 -0.53 -29.79
C ILE A 46 -6.94 -1.50 -30.86
N PHE A 47 -7.75 -1.81 -31.89
CA PHE A 47 -7.43 -2.83 -32.89
C PHE A 47 -6.07 -2.62 -33.56
N GLY A 48 -5.71 -1.36 -33.86
CA GLY A 48 -4.42 -1.02 -34.46
C GLY A 48 -3.19 -1.31 -33.58
N LEU A 49 -3.40 -1.49 -32.27
CA LEU A 49 -2.37 -1.78 -31.28
C LEU A 49 -2.25 -3.29 -30.97
N LEU A 50 -3.17 -4.12 -31.47
CA LEU A 50 -3.17 -5.56 -31.24
C LEU A 50 -2.09 -6.27 -32.07
N SER A 51 -1.64 -7.43 -31.57
CA SER A 51 -0.70 -8.29 -32.31
C SER A 51 -1.30 -8.79 -33.63
N GLU A 52 -0.45 -9.11 -34.60
CA GLU A 52 -0.90 -9.59 -35.91
C GLU A 52 -1.82 -10.83 -35.82
N PRO A 53 -1.51 -11.89 -35.03
CA PRO A 53 -2.43 -13.02 -34.89
C PRO A 53 -3.82 -12.61 -34.40
N MET A 54 -3.91 -11.69 -33.43
CA MET A 54 -5.20 -11.21 -32.93
C MET A 54 -5.97 -10.39 -33.96
N ARG A 55 -5.29 -9.52 -34.72
CA ARG A 55 -5.91 -8.74 -35.80
C ARG A 55 -6.50 -9.61 -36.90
N THR A 56 -5.95 -10.81 -37.12
CA THR A 56 -6.51 -11.77 -38.09
C THR A 56 -7.76 -12.51 -37.60
N LEU A 57 -7.95 -12.59 -36.28
CA LEU A 57 -9.07 -13.30 -35.66
C LEU A 57 -10.28 -12.39 -35.36
N ILE A 58 -10.09 -11.07 -35.28
CA ILE A 58 -11.13 -10.10 -34.96
C ILE A 58 -11.59 -9.38 -36.23
N ASN A 59 -12.90 -9.40 -36.52
CA ASN A 59 -13.46 -8.71 -37.69
C ASN A 59 -14.18 -7.43 -37.27
N VAL A 60 -13.62 -6.27 -37.63
CA VAL A 60 -14.19 -4.94 -37.33
C VAL A 60 -15.45 -4.70 -38.15
N ASP A 61 -16.60 -4.90 -37.51
CA ASP A 61 -17.92 -4.76 -38.11
C ASP A 61 -18.90 -4.10 -37.13
N TYR A 62 -19.32 -2.87 -37.44
CA TYR A 62 -20.27 -2.10 -36.63
C TYR A 62 -21.73 -2.52 -36.83
N THR A 63 -22.02 -3.41 -37.79
CA THR A 63 -23.37 -3.97 -37.98
C THR A 63 -23.69 -5.05 -36.94
N LYS A 64 -22.67 -5.65 -36.31
CA LYS A 64 -22.83 -6.68 -35.28
C LYS A 64 -23.29 -6.09 -33.94
N PRO A 65 -23.99 -6.88 -33.09
CA PRO A 65 -24.26 -6.49 -31.71
C PRO A 65 -22.96 -6.29 -30.90
N VAL A 66 -22.99 -5.43 -29.88
CA VAL A 66 -21.85 -5.19 -28.97
C VAL A 66 -21.29 -6.49 -28.39
N SER A 67 -22.18 -7.42 -28.01
CA SER A 67 -21.79 -8.72 -27.45
C SER A 67 -20.87 -9.53 -28.36
N HIS A 68 -21.06 -9.45 -29.68
CA HIS A 68 -20.24 -10.19 -30.63
C HIS A 68 -18.80 -9.66 -30.68
N ALA A 69 -18.60 -8.34 -30.63
CA ALA A 69 -17.27 -7.75 -30.60
C ALA A 69 -16.48 -8.21 -29.36
N TYR A 70 -17.16 -8.36 -28.22
CA TYR A 70 -16.52 -8.80 -26.96
C TYR A 70 -16.27 -10.32 -26.95
N ILE A 71 -17.18 -11.13 -27.51
CA ILE A 71 -16.98 -12.57 -27.71
C ILE A 71 -15.77 -12.83 -28.63
N GLU A 72 -15.72 -12.19 -29.81
CA GLU A 72 -14.61 -12.35 -30.76
C GLU A 72 -13.26 -11.98 -30.13
N MET A 73 -13.25 -10.91 -29.33
CA MET A 73 -12.06 -10.49 -28.59
C MET A 73 -11.60 -11.55 -27.57
N ALA A 74 -12.53 -12.08 -26.76
CA ALA A 74 -12.23 -13.12 -25.77
C ALA A 74 -11.74 -14.41 -26.44
N MET A 75 -12.38 -14.82 -27.55
CA MET A 75 -11.97 -16.00 -28.32
C MET A 75 -10.57 -15.83 -28.92
N ALA A 76 -10.28 -14.66 -29.51
CA ALA A 76 -8.97 -14.36 -30.07
C ALA A 76 -7.88 -14.37 -28.99
N GLU A 77 -8.15 -13.85 -27.80
CA GLU A 77 -7.21 -13.87 -26.67
C GLU A 77 -6.88 -15.30 -26.25
N VAL A 78 -7.88 -16.18 -26.08
CA VAL A 78 -7.66 -17.59 -25.72
C VAL A 78 -6.88 -18.31 -26.81
N GLU A 79 -7.21 -18.08 -28.08
CA GLU A 79 -6.58 -18.76 -29.20
C GLU A 79 -5.10 -18.38 -29.34
N VAL A 80 -4.77 -17.10 -29.14
CA VAL A 80 -3.40 -16.58 -29.29
C VAL A 80 -2.56 -16.82 -28.03
N SER A 81 -3.11 -16.58 -26.84
CA SER A 81 -2.34 -16.69 -25.58
C SER A 81 -2.25 -18.11 -25.05
N LYS A 82 -3.17 -18.99 -25.44
CA LYS A 82 -3.39 -20.31 -24.81
C LYS A 82 -3.53 -20.20 -23.28
N GLN A 83 -4.15 -19.13 -22.80
CA GLN A 83 -4.40 -18.86 -21.39
C GLN A 83 -5.86 -18.42 -21.16
N LEU A 84 -6.39 -18.68 -19.97
CA LEU A 84 -7.73 -18.22 -19.54
C LEU A 84 -7.66 -16.99 -18.62
N GLY A 85 -6.57 -16.22 -18.69
CA GLY A 85 -6.32 -15.10 -17.79
C GLY A 85 -7.36 -13.97 -17.86
N PHE A 86 -8.16 -13.92 -18.92
CA PHE A 86 -9.28 -12.98 -19.11
C PHE A 86 -10.52 -13.33 -18.26
N LEU A 87 -10.64 -14.56 -17.76
CA LEU A 87 -11.74 -14.94 -16.85
C LEU A 87 -11.72 -14.16 -15.54
N LYS A 88 -10.54 -13.62 -15.15
CA LYS A 88 -10.39 -12.70 -14.02
C LYS A 88 -11.22 -11.42 -14.18
N GLU A 89 -11.60 -11.10 -15.41
CA GLU A 89 -12.35 -9.90 -15.77
C GLU A 89 -13.86 -10.16 -15.91
N CYS A 90 -14.27 -11.42 -15.73
CA CYS A 90 -15.64 -11.87 -15.83
C CYS A 90 -16.23 -11.91 -14.42
N PHE A 91 -17.24 -11.07 -14.16
CA PHE A 91 -17.89 -10.96 -12.86
C PHE A 91 -19.41 -10.95 -13.06
N LEU A 92 -20.10 -11.82 -12.33
CA LEU A 92 -21.53 -12.05 -12.54
C LEU A 92 -22.37 -10.84 -12.14
N GLY A 93 -21.99 -10.12 -11.08
CA GLY A 93 -22.70 -8.92 -10.62
C GLY A 93 -22.64 -7.74 -11.59
N SER A 94 -21.72 -7.74 -12.56
CA SER A 94 -21.58 -6.69 -13.57
C SER A 94 -21.96 -7.16 -14.98
N LYS A 95 -22.72 -8.26 -15.09
CA LYS A 95 -23.04 -8.87 -16.38
C LYS A 95 -23.92 -7.97 -17.26
N MET A 96 -23.54 -7.85 -18.53
CA MET A 96 -24.34 -7.20 -19.57
C MET A 96 -25.33 -8.19 -20.21
N PRO A 97 -26.58 -7.77 -20.53
CA PRO A 97 -27.53 -8.60 -21.25
C PRO A 97 -26.95 -9.12 -22.56
N GLY A 98 -27.11 -10.42 -22.78
CA GLY A 98 -26.74 -11.05 -24.04
C GLY A 98 -25.26 -11.44 -24.20
N ILE A 99 -24.44 -11.27 -23.17
CA ILE A 99 -23.04 -11.72 -23.12
C ILE A 99 -22.93 -13.02 -22.29
N PRO A 100 -22.16 -14.04 -22.72
CA PRO A 100 -21.88 -15.24 -21.93
C PRO A 100 -21.14 -14.94 -20.62
N SER A 101 -21.27 -15.77 -19.58
CA SER A 101 -20.61 -15.50 -18.29
C SER A 101 -19.08 -15.47 -18.35
N TRP A 102 -18.50 -16.12 -19.36
CA TRP A 102 -17.05 -16.19 -19.57
C TRP A 102 -16.52 -15.04 -20.41
N VAL A 103 -17.36 -14.10 -20.85
CA VAL A 103 -16.92 -12.94 -21.65
C VAL A 103 -16.98 -11.68 -20.78
N PRO A 104 -15.90 -10.87 -20.75
CA PRO A 104 -15.84 -9.71 -19.88
C PRO A 104 -16.81 -8.60 -20.32
N ASN A 105 -17.47 -7.97 -19.36
CA ASN A 105 -18.24 -6.75 -19.63
C ASN A 105 -17.31 -5.54 -19.66
N LEU A 106 -16.89 -5.07 -20.84
CA LEU A 106 -15.96 -3.94 -20.96
C LEU A 106 -16.58 -2.54 -20.67
N SER A 107 -17.78 -2.41 -20.10
CA SER A 107 -18.42 -1.11 -19.85
C SER A 107 -17.74 -0.29 -18.73
N PRO A 108 -17.78 1.05 -18.77
CA PRO A 108 -17.04 1.94 -17.85
C PRO A 108 -17.57 1.85 -16.41
N GLU A 109 -18.83 1.47 -16.21
CA GLU A 109 -19.41 1.24 -14.88
C GLU A 109 -18.73 0.08 -14.15
N THR A 110 -18.00 -0.76 -14.88
CA THR A 110 -17.20 -1.86 -14.32
C THR A 110 -15.73 -1.49 -14.09
N ALA A 111 -15.29 -0.28 -14.50
CA ALA A 111 -13.89 0.13 -14.47
C ALA A 111 -13.35 0.38 -13.05
N SER A 112 -14.15 0.97 -12.14
CA SER A 112 -13.76 1.20 -10.73
C SER A 112 -13.51 -0.10 -9.98
N SER A 113 -14.33 -1.12 -10.23
CA SER A 113 -14.16 -2.46 -9.67
C SER A 113 -12.92 -3.20 -10.17
N TYR A 114 -12.22 -2.69 -11.19
CA TYR A 114 -11.25 -3.45 -11.97
C TYR A 114 -9.81 -2.94 -11.82
N GLU A 115 -9.58 -1.63 -11.68
CA GLU A 115 -8.25 -1.09 -11.38
C GLU A 115 -7.75 -1.57 -10.00
N SER A 116 -8.63 -1.57 -8.99
CA SER A 116 -8.36 -2.16 -7.67
C SER A 116 -8.22 -3.69 -7.71
N ARG A 117 -8.93 -4.41 -8.60
CA ARG A 117 -8.88 -5.89 -8.64
C ARG A 117 -7.73 -6.48 -9.46
N THR A 118 -7.17 -5.75 -10.44
CA THR A 118 -6.19 -6.29 -11.39
C THR A 118 -4.73 -6.01 -11.08
N MET A 119 -4.40 -4.98 -10.29
CA MET A 119 -3.02 -4.76 -9.86
C MET A 119 -2.54 -5.85 -8.88
N TYR A 120 -3.43 -6.37 -8.04
CA TYR A 120 -3.07 -7.27 -6.93
C TYR A 120 -3.23 -8.77 -7.23
N GLN A 121 -3.95 -9.13 -8.30
CA GLN A 121 -4.03 -10.51 -8.83
C GLN A 121 -2.82 -10.93 -9.70
N ARG A 122 -1.79 -10.08 -9.79
CA ARG A 122 -0.63 -10.26 -10.69
C ARG A 122 0.33 -11.37 -10.26
N TRP A 123 0.36 -11.72 -8.98
CA TRP A 123 1.39 -12.60 -8.43
C TRP A 123 0.90 -14.02 -8.17
N HIS A 124 -0.39 -14.25 -7.94
CA HIS A 124 -0.94 -15.59 -7.73
C HIS A 124 -0.80 -16.49 -8.98
N SER A 125 -0.47 -17.77 -8.78
CA SER A 125 -0.21 -18.73 -9.85
C SER A 125 -0.87 -20.09 -9.59
N ALA A 126 -2.20 -20.07 -9.40
CA ALA A 126 -2.97 -21.28 -9.08
C ALA A 126 -2.87 -22.41 -10.12
N THR A 127 -2.63 -22.06 -11.38
CA THR A 127 -2.44 -23.02 -12.48
C THR A 127 -0.99 -23.08 -12.96
N LEU A 128 -0.05 -22.45 -12.22
CA LEU A 128 1.33 -22.23 -12.66
C LEU A 128 1.34 -21.67 -14.10
N ASN A 129 2.20 -22.20 -14.96
CA ASN A 129 2.28 -21.87 -16.37
C ASN A 129 1.65 -22.95 -17.27
N SER A 130 0.51 -23.53 -16.86
CA SER A 130 -0.25 -24.51 -17.65
C SER A 130 -0.90 -23.88 -18.89
N ALA A 131 -0.94 -24.65 -19.99
CA ALA A 131 -1.70 -24.28 -21.18
C ALA A 131 -3.22 -24.43 -20.93
N ALA A 132 -4.00 -23.48 -21.44
CA ALA A 132 -5.44 -23.62 -21.53
C ALA A 132 -5.80 -24.52 -22.72
N VAL A 133 -6.58 -25.58 -22.47
CA VAL A 133 -7.28 -26.32 -23.51
C VAL A 133 -8.73 -25.85 -23.50
N ALA A 134 -9.08 -25.08 -24.51
CA ALA A 134 -10.39 -24.47 -24.68
C ALA A 134 -10.98 -24.84 -26.04
N ARG A 135 -12.28 -25.14 -26.05
CA ARG A 135 -13.04 -25.41 -27.28
C ARG A 135 -14.30 -24.58 -27.30
N PHE A 136 -14.47 -23.81 -28.37
CA PHE A 136 -15.69 -23.04 -28.63
C PHE A 136 -16.65 -23.93 -29.42
N VAL A 137 -17.71 -24.42 -28.76
CA VAL A 137 -18.71 -25.32 -29.37
C VAL A 137 -19.74 -24.50 -30.15
N ASP A 138 -20.04 -23.32 -29.62
CA ASP A 138 -20.97 -22.30 -30.09
C ASP A 138 -20.41 -20.95 -29.59
N PRO A 139 -20.64 -19.80 -30.27
CA PRO A 139 -20.24 -18.49 -29.77
C PRO A 139 -20.59 -18.20 -28.30
N ASP A 140 -21.63 -18.84 -27.76
CA ASP A 140 -22.05 -18.69 -26.37
C ASP A 140 -21.50 -19.78 -25.42
N VAL A 141 -20.80 -20.80 -25.92
CA VAL A 141 -20.37 -21.98 -25.13
C VAL A 141 -18.87 -22.21 -25.24
N LEU A 142 -18.20 -21.91 -24.13
CA LEU A 142 -16.82 -22.28 -23.87
C LEU A 142 -16.76 -23.62 -23.10
N GLU A 143 -16.04 -24.60 -23.64
CA GLU A 143 -15.57 -25.79 -22.92
C GLU A 143 -14.10 -25.63 -22.56
N VAL A 144 -13.73 -26.00 -21.33
CA VAL A 144 -12.35 -25.94 -20.85
C VAL A 144 -11.98 -27.21 -20.10
N GLU A 145 -10.70 -27.58 -20.15
CA GLU A 145 -10.14 -28.60 -19.26
C GLU A 145 -9.57 -27.96 -18.00
N GLY A 146 -9.78 -28.60 -16.84
CA GLY A 146 -9.28 -28.11 -15.55
C GLY A 146 -9.31 -29.18 -14.46
N VAL A 147 -8.87 -28.83 -13.27
CA VAL A 147 -8.94 -29.70 -12.08
C VAL A 147 -10.09 -29.22 -11.18
N HIS A 148 -10.97 -30.14 -10.78
CA HIS A 148 -12.03 -29.85 -9.82
C HIS A 148 -11.44 -29.77 -8.41
N CYS A 149 -11.36 -28.56 -7.85
CA CYS A 149 -10.74 -28.35 -6.53
C CYS A 149 -11.69 -28.58 -5.35
N GLY A 150 -13.00 -28.39 -5.52
CA GLY A 150 -13.99 -28.51 -4.44
C GLY A 150 -15.32 -27.85 -4.77
N ILE A 151 -16.34 -28.16 -3.96
CA ILE A 151 -17.68 -27.56 -4.02
C ILE A 151 -17.86 -26.66 -2.81
N VAL A 152 -18.37 -25.44 -3.00
CA VAL A 152 -18.70 -24.55 -1.87
C VAL A 152 -19.78 -25.22 -1.02
N SER A 153 -19.42 -25.53 0.23
CA SER A 153 -20.30 -26.15 1.21
C SER A 153 -20.96 -25.11 2.10
N SER A 154 -20.24 -24.04 2.44
CA SER A 154 -20.68 -23.03 3.39
C SER A 154 -20.26 -21.63 2.96
N LEU A 155 -21.11 -20.65 3.24
CA LEU A 155 -20.83 -19.23 3.05
C LEU A 155 -20.62 -18.56 4.40
N GLY A 156 -19.67 -17.63 4.44
CA GLY A 156 -19.34 -16.82 5.61
C GLY A 156 -19.98 -15.44 5.57
N PRO A 157 -19.58 -14.55 6.49
CA PRO A 157 -20.06 -13.17 6.49
C PRO A 157 -19.56 -12.41 5.25
N ARG A 158 -20.31 -11.36 4.88
CA ARG A 158 -19.86 -10.41 3.86
C ARG A 158 -18.53 -9.78 4.29
N VAL A 159 -17.64 -9.61 3.31
CA VAL A 159 -16.37 -8.91 3.50
C VAL A 159 -16.68 -7.42 3.63
N SER A 160 -16.27 -6.81 4.75
CA SER A 160 -16.48 -5.37 5.01
C SER A 160 -15.58 -4.49 4.14
N GLU A 161 -15.99 -3.24 3.95
CA GLU A 161 -15.21 -2.20 3.27
C GLU A 161 -14.11 -1.62 4.17
N THR A 162 -14.27 -1.67 5.50
CA THR A 162 -13.26 -1.16 6.44
C THR A 162 -12.21 -2.23 6.79
N PRO A 163 -10.92 -1.88 6.86
CA PRO A 163 -9.86 -2.81 7.25
C PRO A 163 -10.10 -3.51 8.60
N ALA A 164 -10.61 -2.78 9.59
CA ALA A 164 -10.84 -3.30 10.95
C ALA A 164 -11.99 -4.31 10.99
N ASP A 165 -13.10 -4.04 10.31
CA ASP A 165 -14.23 -4.97 10.31
C ASP A 165 -13.98 -6.17 9.39
N ARG A 166 -13.13 -6.02 8.36
CA ARG A 166 -12.59 -7.17 7.63
C ARG A 166 -11.82 -8.10 8.54
N LEU A 167 -10.90 -7.57 9.35
CA LEU A 167 -10.10 -8.36 10.29
C LEU A 167 -11.00 -9.07 11.32
N LYS A 168 -11.99 -8.36 11.90
CA LYS A 168 -12.97 -8.95 12.82
C LYS A 168 -13.82 -10.05 12.17
N SER A 169 -14.36 -9.77 10.98
CA SER A 169 -15.18 -10.74 10.23
C SER A 169 -14.38 -11.98 9.83
N PHE A 170 -13.10 -11.77 9.49
CA PHE A 170 -12.16 -12.84 9.17
C PHE A 170 -11.88 -13.73 10.39
N ILE A 171 -11.57 -13.13 11.54
CA ILE A 171 -11.35 -13.84 12.81
C ILE A 171 -12.61 -14.64 13.21
N ALA A 172 -13.79 -14.04 13.12
CA ALA A 172 -15.06 -14.70 13.42
C ALA A 172 -15.33 -15.88 12.48
N TRP A 173 -15.09 -15.70 11.18
CA TRP A 173 -15.24 -16.76 10.18
C TRP A 173 -14.29 -17.94 10.42
N GLN A 174 -13.01 -17.65 10.72
CA GLN A 174 -12.02 -18.69 11.02
C GLN A 174 -12.39 -19.51 12.27
N THR A 175 -12.91 -18.84 13.30
CA THR A 175 -13.35 -19.52 14.54
C THR A 175 -14.50 -20.49 14.28
N LEU A 176 -15.38 -20.17 13.32
CA LEU A 176 -16.49 -21.02 12.90
C LEU A 176 -16.02 -22.20 12.03
N THR A 177 -15.07 -21.97 11.12
CA THR A 177 -14.57 -23.03 10.23
C THR A 177 -13.60 -23.99 10.91
N ALA A 178 -12.87 -23.55 11.94
CA ALA A 178 -12.00 -24.39 12.77
C ALA A 178 -12.75 -25.51 13.53
N GLN A 179 -14.09 -25.40 13.65
CA GLN A 179 -14.95 -26.40 14.31
C GLN A 179 -15.50 -27.45 13.34
N LEU A 180 -15.29 -27.28 12.03
CA LEU A 180 -15.80 -28.19 11.00
C LEU A 180 -14.80 -29.35 10.77
N PRO A 181 -15.29 -30.59 10.61
CA PRO A 181 -14.44 -31.76 10.37
C PRO A 181 -13.91 -31.70 8.94
N ILE A 182 -12.80 -30.99 8.76
CA ILE A 182 -12.13 -30.82 7.48
C ILE A 182 -10.85 -31.65 7.50
N ASP A 183 -10.66 -32.53 6.51
CA ASP A 183 -9.44 -33.32 6.36
C ASP A 183 -8.25 -32.40 6.00
N GLY A 184 -7.34 -32.19 6.94
CA GLY A 184 -6.12 -31.40 6.75
C GLY A 184 -5.39 -31.13 8.07
N THR A 185 -4.07 -30.97 8.04
CA THR A 185 -3.31 -30.58 9.24
C THR A 185 -3.62 -29.13 9.60
N ALA A 186 -4.04 -28.88 10.85
CA ALA A 186 -4.45 -27.55 11.37
C ALA A 186 -3.47 -26.39 11.07
N THR A 187 -2.17 -26.69 10.91
CA THR A 187 -1.11 -25.73 10.55
C THR A 187 -1.28 -25.16 9.15
N ALA A 188 -1.64 -25.99 8.17
CA ALA A 188 -1.86 -25.56 6.78
C ALA A 188 -3.10 -24.67 6.66
N GLN A 189 -4.11 -24.91 7.51
CA GLN A 189 -5.31 -24.07 7.58
C GLN A 189 -5.00 -22.69 8.16
N LEU A 190 -4.18 -22.61 9.21
CA LEU A 190 -3.74 -21.33 9.77
C LEU A 190 -2.93 -20.53 8.76
N ASP A 191 -1.94 -21.13 8.09
CA ASP A 191 -1.12 -20.42 7.11
C ASP A 191 -1.97 -19.95 5.90
N ALA A 192 -2.94 -20.77 5.45
CA ALA A 192 -3.93 -20.34 4.46
C ALA A 192 -4.76 -19.15 4.96
N CYS A 193 -5.15 -19.13 6.22
CA CYS A 193 -5.87 -18.02 6.83
C CYS A 193 -5.01 -16.75 6.94
N LEU A 194 -3.77 -16.86 7.42
CA LEU A 194 -2.87 -15.72 7.52
C LEU A 194 -2.51 -15.16 6.14
N TYR A 195 -2.38 -16.03 5.13
CA TYR A 195 -2.21 -15.62 3.74
C TYR A 195 -3.40 -14.81 3.22
N LEU A 196 -4.63 -15.21 3.55
CA LEU A 196 -5.84 -14.44 3.22
C LEU A 196 -5.92 -13.11 3.98
N LEU A 197 -5.50 -13.08 5.25
CA LEU A 197 -5.45 -11.87 6.07
C LEU A 197 -4.51 -10.83 5.45
N LEU A 198 -3.38 -11.29 4.88
CA LEU A 198 -2.45 -10.43 4.15
C LEU A 198 -2.89 -10.13 2.70
N GLY A 199 -4.15 -10.34 2.34
CA GLY A 199 -4.66 -10.02 1.00
C GLY A 199 -4.24 -11.00 -0.09
N GLY A 200 -3.72 -12.18 0.27
CA GLY A 200 -3.27 -13.19 -0.68
C GLY A 200 -1.94 -12.89 -1.36
N PHE A 201 -1.13 -11.94 -0.87
CA PHE A 201 0.15 -11.66 -1.52
C PHE A 201 1.16 -12.79 -1.33
N ILE A 202 1.75 -13.22 -2.44
CA ILE A 202 3.03 -13.93 -2.42
C ILE A 202 4.05 -12.95 -1.85
N LYS A 203 4.78 -13.35 -0.80
CA LYS A 203 5.69 -12.49 -0.01
C LYS A 203 6.53 -11.59 -0.92
N ARG A 204 6.31 -10.27 -0.92
CA ARG A 204 7.24 -9.31 -1.57
C ARG A 204 8.54 -9.28 -0.76
N SER A 205 9.64 -8.87 -1.38
CA SER A 205 10.94 -8.65 -0.71
C SER A 205 10.90 -7.59 0.40
N VAL A 206 9.80 -6.83 0.55
CA VAL A 206 9.52 -5.93 1.67
C VAL A 206 8.54 -6.62 2.62
N ILE A 207 8.96 -6.71 3.88
CA ILE A 207 8.65 -7.78 4.84
C ILE A 207 7.28 -7.60 5.49
N VAL A 208 6.41 -8.61 5.33
CA VAL A 208 5.61 -9.10 6.46
C VAL A 208 6.04 -10.53 6.70
N ASP A 209 6.71 -10.79 7.82
CA ASP A 209 7.10 -12.14 8.18
C ASP A 209 5.86 -12.93 8.61
N LEU A 210 5.56 -14.02 7.90
CA LEU A 210 4.46 -14.92 8.30
C LEU A 210 4.67 -15.46 9.72
N ALA A 211 5.91 -15.59 10.19
CA ALA A 211 6.18 -16.00 11.58
C ALA A 211 5.73 -14.91 12.58
N GLU A 212 5.97 -13.63 12.26
CA GLU A 212 5.50 -12.50 13.06
C GLU A 212 3.97 -12.46 13.06
N VAL A 213 3.32 -12.54 11.89
CA VAL A 213 1.86 -12.59 11.78
C VAL A 213 1.27 -13.77 12.54
N ARG A 214 1.92 -14.93 12.48
CA ARG A 214 1.54 -16.14 13.23
C ARG A 214 1.65 -15.96 14.74
N SER A 215 2.57 -15.12 15.20
CA SER A 215 2.70 -14.77 16.61
C SER A 215 1.65 -13.75 17.08
N LEU A 216 1.28 -12.80 16.20
CA LEU A 216 0.34 -11.72 16.50
C LEU A 216 -1.12 -12.17 16.42
N TYR A 217 -1.45 -13.07 15.47
CA TYR A 217 -2.83 -13.49 15.22
C TYR A 217 -3.55 -14.04 16.46
N PRO A 218 -3.01 -15.02 17.22
CA PRO A 218 -3.67 -15.52 18.42
C PRO A 218 -3.87 -14.44 19.50
N ARG A 219 -2.95 -13.48 19.59
CA ARG A 219 -3.05 -12.36 20.54
C ARG A 219 -4.17 -11.40 20.16
N ALA A 220 -4.29 -11.07 18.87
CA ALA A 220 -5.38 -10.25 18.35
C ALA A 220 -6.74 -10.93 18.55
N VAL A 221 -6.85 -12.24 18.32
CA VAL A 221 -8.06 -13.03 18.62
C VAL A 221 -8.40 -13.00 20.11
N ALA A 222 -7.40 -12.98 20.99
CA ALA A 222 -7.55 -12.87 22.43
C ALA A 222 -7.86 -11.44 22.94
N GLY A 223 -7.94 -10.44 22.04
CA GLY A 223 -8.29 -9.05 22.38
C GLY A 223 -7.09 -8.13 22.66
N ASP A 224 -5.87 -8.51 22.29
CA ASP A 224 -4.69 -7.63 22.36
C ASP A 224 -4.76 -6.53 21.29
N ILE A 225 -4.97 -5.28 21.74
CA ILE A 225 -5.15 -4.10 20.88
C ILE A 225 -3.90 -3.82 20.04
N THR A 226 -2.69 -3.92 20.60
CA THR A 226 -1.45 -3.65 19.86
C THR A 226 -1.23 -4.69 18.76
N ALA A 227 -1.48 -5.96 19.06
CA ALA A 227 -1.41 -7.02 18.05
C ALA A 227 -2.48 -6.83 16.96
N PHE A 228 -3.69 -6.41 17.34
CA PHE A 228 -4.76 -6.09 16.40
C PHE A 228 -4.37 -4.92 15.48
N ASP A 229 -3.84 -3.83 16.03
CA ASP A 229 -3.43 -2.64 15.26
C ASP A 229 -2.23 -2.94 14.34
N THR A 230 -1.30 -3.79 14.77
CA THR A 230 -0.17 -4.21 13.93
C THR A 230 -0.64 -5.05 12.74
N LEU A 231 -1.55 -6.00 12.98
CA LEU A 231 -2.18 -6.77 11.88
C LEU A 231 -3.00 -5.87 10.95
N LEU A 232 -3.70 -4.88 11.51
CA LEU A 232 -4.42 -3.87 10.74
C LEU A 232 -3.47 -3.04 9.85
N GLY A 233 -2.29 -2.68 10.38
CA GLY A 233 -1.21 -2.03 9.64
C GLY A 233 -0.76 -2.86 8.44
N PHE A 234 -0.51 -4.15 8.62
CA PHE A 234 -0.17 -5.05 7.51
C PHE A 234 -1.30 -5.12 6.45
N MET A 235 -2.56 -5.13 6.88
CA MET A 235 -3.70 -5.11 5.96
C MET A 235 -3.83 -3.80 5.17
N ASN A 236 -3.46 -2.66 5.77
CA ASN A 236 -3.52 -1.34 5.13
C ASN A 236 -2.44 -1.14 4.07
N ILE A 237 -1.25 -1.72 4.26
CA ILE A 237 -0.15 -1.68 3.28
C ILE A 237 -0.50 -2.51 2.02
N HIS A 238 -1.36 -3.52 2.17
CA HIS A 238 -1.63 -4.53 1.15
C HIS A 238 -3.06 -4.48 0.56
N TYR A 239 -3.55 -3.27 0.25
CA TYR A 239 -4.81 -2.93 -0.46
C TYR A 239 -5.70 -4.15 -0.86
N PRO A 240 -6.88 -4.34 -0.23
CA PRO A 240 -7.63 -5.59 -0.36
C PRO A 240 -8.28 -5.82 -1.73
N ILE A 241 -8.29 -7.09 -2.14
CA ILE A 241 -8.77 -7.57 -3.44
C ILE A 241 -10.31 -7.55 -3.59
N ASN A 242 -11.09 -7.37 -2.52
CA ASN A 242 -12.56 -7.39 -2.64
C ASN A 242 -13.18 -6.38 -1.68
N GLU A 243 -13.44 -5.16 -2.16
CA GLU A 243 -14.27 -4.17 -1.45
C GLU A 243 -15.70 -4.69 -1.20
N THR A 244 -16.15 -5.67 -1.99
CA THR A 244 -17.46 -6.32 -1.87
C THR A 244 -17.33 -7.83 -2.16
N GLY A 245 -17.81 -8.70 -1.26
CA GLY A 245 -17.73 -10.15 -1.41
C GLY A 245 -18.20 -10.94 -0.19
N THR A 246 -18.01 -12.26 -0.21
CA THR A 246 -18.28 -13.17 0.91
C THR A 246 -17.15 -14.17 1.10
N TYR A 247 -16.91 -14.61 2.33
CA TYR A 247 -16.04 -15.77 2.56
C TYR A 247 -16.78 -17.06 2.20
N PHE A 248 -16.05 -18.08 1.76
CA PHE A 248 -16.61 -19.40 1.53
C PHE A 248 -15.69 -20.51 2.03
N LEU A 249 -16.29 -21.65 2.32
CA LEU A 249 -15.63 -22.92 2.63
C LEU A 249 -16.10 -23.97 1.63
N THR A 250 -15.18 -24.79 1.18
CA THR A 250 -15.48 -25.94 0.32
C THR A 250 -15.60 -27.24 1.12
N ASP A 251 -16.28 -28.23 0.55
CA ASP A 251 -16.35 -29.61 1.06
C ASP A 251 -14.97 -30.29 1.18
N THR A 252 -14.01 -29.84 0.38
CA THR A 252 -12.59 -30.24 0.43
C THR A 252 -11.74 -29.46 1.43
N GLY A 253 -12.33 -28.50 2.16
CA GLY A 253 -11.63 -27.77 3.22
C GLY A 253 -10.96 -26.46 2.83
N TYR A 254 -10.95 -26.12 1.55
CA TYR A 254 -10.42 -24.84 1.10
C TYR A 254 -11.30 -23.68 1.55
N VAL A 255 -10.65 -22.59 1.98
CA VAL A 255 -11.28 -21.35 2.42
C VAL A 255 -10.79 -20.18 1.57
N GLY A 256 -11.66 -19.21 1.32
CA GLY A 256 -11.30 -18.05 0.52
C GLY A 256 -12.37 -16.95 0.49
N PRO A 257 -12.00 -15.70 0.20
CA PRO A 257 -12.95 -14.67 -0.19
C PRO A 257 -13.32 -14.83 -1.68
N GLY A 258 -14.59 -14.61 -1.98
CA GLY A 258 -15.14 -14.65 -3.32
C GLY A 258 -16.17 -13.53 -3.56
N PRO A 259 -16.68 -13.44 -4.79
CA PRO A 259 -17.73 -12.50 -5.16
C PRO A 259 -19.00 -12.78 -4.35
N GLU A 260 -19.89 -11.80 -4.21
CA GLU A 260 -21.11 -11.99 -3.41
C GLU A 260 -22.03 -13.08 -4.00
N GLU A 261 -21.97 -13.26 -5.32
CA GLU A 261 -22.79 -14.23 -6.05
C GLU A 261 -22.35 -15.69 -5.88
N VAL A 262 -21.36 -15.98 -5.01
CA VAL A 262 -20.98 -17.37 -4.67
C VAL A 262 -22.17 -18.07 -4.01
N GLN A 263 -22.47 -19.28 -4.47
CA GLN A 263 -23.57 -20.11 -3.97
C GLN A 263 -23.02 -21.45 -3.45
N SER A 264 -23.69 -22.03 -2.46
CA SER A 264 -23.41 -23.38 -1.98
C SER A 264 -24.17 -24.45 -2.76
N GLY A 265 -23.60 -25.65 -2.84
CA GLY A 265 -24.26 -26.84 -3.40
C GLY A 265 -23.69 -27.34 -4.73
N PRO A 266 -24.13 -28.52 -5.18
CA PRO A 266 -23.55 -29.22 -6.32
C PRO A 266 -23.85 -28.53 -7.65
N SER A 267 -22.89 -28.57 -8.58
CA SER A 267 -23.08 -28.06 -9.94
C SER A 267 -23.91 -29.03 -10.78
N ALA A 268 -24.95 -28.54 -11.46
CA ALA A 268 -25.84 -29.35 -12.30
C ALA A 268 -25.24 -29.75 -13.66
N GLY A 269 -23.93 -30.06 -13.72
CA GLY A 269 -23.20 -30.42 -14.95
C GLY A 269 -22.99 -29.28 -15.95
N THR A 270 -23.49 -28.07 -15.66
CA THR A 270 -23.28 -26.84 -16.43
C THR A 270 -22.77 -25.75 -15.51
N PHE A 271 -21.69 -25.06 -15.91
CA PHE A 271 -20.97 -24.13 -15.03
C PHE A 271 -21.16 -22.69 -15.47
N THR A 272 -21.38 -21.76 -14.54
CA THR A 272 -21.37 -20.32 -14.82
C THR A 272 -20.14 -19.71 -14.17
N VAL A 273 -19.43 -18.81 -14.87
CA VAL A 273 -18.32 -18.06 -14.27
C VAL A 273 -18.91 -17.00 -13.36
N VAL A 274 -18.68 -17.14 -12.06
CA VAL A 274 -19.20 -16.23 -11.03
C VAL A 274 -18.29 -15.01 -10.88
N GLY A 275 -16.99 -15.23 -10.74
CA GLY A 275 -16.03 -14.16 -10.57
C GLY A 275 -14.66 -14.67 -10.11
N PRO A 276 -13.66 -13.79 -10.03
CA PRO A 276 -12.37 -14.12 -9.45
C PRO A 276 -12.50 -14.37 -7.94
N CYS A 277 -11.74 -15.34 -7.43
CA CYS A 277 -11.61 -15.60 -6.00
C CYS A 277 -10.16 -15.94 -5.64
N ILE A 278 -9.83 -15.79 -4.35
CA ILE A 278 -8.55 -16.23 -3.79
C ILE A 278 -8.87 -17.42 -2.89
N VAL A 279 -8.11 -18.49 -3.00
CA VAL A 279 -8.34 -19.72 -2.25
C VAL A 279 -7.05 -20.13 -1.58
N GLY A 280 -7.02 -20.07 -0.25
CA GLY A 280 -5.84 -20.43 0.52
C GLY A 280 -5.44 -21.88 0.24
N GLY A 281 -4.15 -22.11 0.01
CA GLY A 281 -3.60 -23.44 -0.32
C GLY A 281 -3.80 -23.89 -1.77
N LEU A 282 -4.29 -23.03 -2.67
CA LEU A 282 -4.37 -23.30 -4.12
C LEU A 282 -3.61 -22.29 -4.98
N MET A 283 -3.14 -21.18 -4.39
CA MET A 283 -2.64 -20.03 -5.15
C MET A 283 -1.18 -20.16 -5.60
N SER A 284 -0.49 -21.22 -5.20
CA SER A 284 0.89 -21.54 -5.54
C SER A 284 1.00 -22.84 -6.36
N GLY A 285 -0.07 -23.24 -7.06
CA GLY A 285 -0.06 -24.39 -7.98
C GLY A 285 -0.21 -25.76 -7.32
N GLU A 286 -0.68 -25.79 -6.07
CA GLU A 286 -0.78 -27.01 -5.26
C GLU A 286 -1.74 -28.04 -5.86
N SER A 287 -2.78 -27.62 -6.57
CA SER A 287 -3.71 -28.53 -7.27
C SER A 287 -3.07 -29.31 -8.42
N LEU A 288 -1.97 -28.80 -9.00
CA LEU A 288 -1.27 -29.44 -10.12
C LEU A 288 0.02 -30.14 -9.70
N ARG A 289 0.75 -29.60 -8.71
CA ARG A 289 2.07 -30.09 -8.28
C ARG A 289 2.13 -30.62 -6.85
N GLY A 290 1.02 -30.56 -6.10
CA GLY A 290 1.03 -30.82 -4.66
C GLY A 290 1.61 -29.65 -3.85
N PRO A 291 1.59 -29.72 -2.50
CA PRO A 291 2.10 -28.65 -1.65
C PRO A 291 3.61 -28.42 -1.86
N LEU A 292 4.07 -27.18 -1.62
CA LEU A 292 5.50 -26.90 -1.58
C LEU A 292 6.15 -27.68 -0.41
N PRO A 293 7.41 -28.15 -0.55
CA PRO A 293 8.11 -28.75 0.57
C PRO A 293 8.30 -27.71 1.70
N GLU A 294 8.31 -28.15 2.95
CA GLU A 294 8.23 -27.30 4.15
C GLU A 294 9.29 -26.18 4.20
N GLN A 295 10.51 -26.46 3.72
CA GLN A 295 11.60 -25.49 3.66
C GLN A 295 11.49 -24.46 2.53
N TRP A 296 10.54 -24.61 1.61
CA TRP A 296 10.39 -23.73 0.44
C TRP A 296 9.17 -22.83 0.56
N THR A 297 9.33 -21.56 0.26
CA THR A 297 8.22 -20.60 0.17
C THR A 297 8.27 -19.87 -1.16
N MET A 298 7.11 -19.71 -1.80
CA MET A 298 6.95 -18.85 -2.97
C MET A 298 6.96 -17.38 -2.51
N ILE A 299 7.83 -16.56 -3.11
CA ILE A 299 8.02 -15.13 -2.87
C ILE A 299 8.01 -14.37 -4.22
N VAL A 300 7.84 -13.06 -4.19
CA VAL A 300 8.06 -12.16 -5.32
C VAL A 300 9.34 -11.39 -5.04
N ALA A 301 10.40 -11.70 -5.79
CA ALA A 301 11.69 -11.04 -5.66
C ALA A 301 11.96 -10.16 -6.89
N GLY A 302 12.63 -9.03 -6.69
CA GLY A 302 13.25 -8.30 -7.80
C GLY A 302 14.40 -9.13 -8.35
N HIS A 303 14.50 -9.22 -9.68
CA HIS A 303 15.61 -9.89 -10.33
C HIS A 303 16.46 -8.92 -11.13
N HIS A 304 17.76 -9.06 -10.94
CA HIS A 304 18.81 -8.32 -11.62
C HIS A 304 19.62 -9.30 -12.46
N GLU A 305 19.88 -8.96 -13.71
CA GLU A 305 20.78 -9.73 -14.57
C GLU A 305 21.78 -8.75 -15.18
N SER A 306 23.07 -8.95 -14.87
CA SER A 306 24.17 -8.08 -15.31
C SER A 306 24.02 -6.61 -14.88
N GLY A 307 23.53 -6.35 -13.67
CA GLY A 307 23.31 -5.01 -13.11
C GLY A 307 22.00 -4.34 -13.56
N ASP A 308 21.33 -4.86 -14.58
CA ASP A 308 20.04 -4.33 -15.04
C ASP A 308 18.88 -4.97 -14.28
N TYR A 309 17.98 -4.16 -13.74
CA TYR A 309 16.70 -4.65 -13.23
C TYR A 309 15.85 -5.23 -14.38
N LYS A 310 15.45 -6.50 -14.25
CA LYS A 310 14.66 -7.22 -15.26
C LYS A 310 13.18 -7.32 -14.92
N GLY A 311 12.81 -7.17 -13.65
CA GLY A 311 11.42 -7.31 -13.21
C GLY A 311 11.30 -7.94 -11.83
N HIS A 312 10.07 -7.93 -11.32
CA HIS A 312 9.69 -8.79 -10.20
C HIS A 312 9.22 -10.15 -10.72
N TYR A 313 9.74 -11.22 -10.13
CA TYR A 313 9.39 -12.58 -10.50
C TYR A 313 9.08 -13.44 -9.26
N ILE A 314 8.11 -14.34 -9.42
CA ILE A 314 7.88 -15.51 -8.59
C ILE A 314 9.19 -16.26 -8.45
N THR A 315 9.64 -16.35 -7.21
CA THR A 315 10.90 -16.93 -6.78
C THR A 315 10.61 -17.83 -5.59
N PHE A 316 11.37 -18.90 -5.43
CA PHE A 316 11.26 -19.83 -4.32
C PHE A 316 12.41 -19.58 -3.37
N ARG A 317 12.12 -19.18 -2.14
CA ARG A 317 13.13 -19.03 -1.10
C ARG A 317 13.14 -20.25 -0.21
N ASN A 318 14.32 -20.82 -0.02
CA ASN A 318 14.56 -21.88 0.94
C ASN A 318 14.88 -21.26 2.31
N SER A 319 14.03 -21.48 3.31
CA SER A 319 14.20 -20.90 4.65
C SER A 319 15.38 -21.47 5.44
N ALA A 320 15.86 -22.67 5.10
CA ALA A 320 16.96 -23.31 5.82
C ALA A 320 18.35 -22.89 5.32
N SER A 321 18.47 -22.53 4.04
CA SER A 321 19.75 -22.14 3.43
C SER A 321 19.79 -20.68 2.97
N ASP A 322 18.69 -19.95 3.12
CA ASP A 322 18.43 -18.61 2.56
C ASP A 322 18.69 -18.49 1.04
N LYS A 323 18.73 -19.63 0.33
CA LYS A 323 18.95 -19.67 -1.11
C LYS A 323 17.63 -19.43 -1.83
N THR A 324 17.67 -18.62 -2.88
CA THR A 324 16.55 -18.40 -3.78
C THR A 324 16.69 -19.22 -5.05
N SER A 325 15.58 -19.62 -5.65
CA SER A 325 15.53 -20.30 -6.95
C SER A 325 14.39 -19.75 -7.78
N LEU A 326 14.63 -19.62 -9.07
CA LEU A 326 13.63 -19.18 -10.05
C LEU A 326 12.78 -20.33 -10.60
N ASP A 327 13.27 -21.55 -10.42
CA ASP A 327 12.57 -22.76 -10.80
C ASP A 327 11.75 -23.25 -9.60
N ASP A 328 10.51 -23.68 -9.87
CA ASP A 328 9.70 -24.32 -8.85
C ASP A 328 10.36 -25.63 -8.41
N PRO A 329 10.61 -25.83 -7.09
CA PRO A 329 11.33 -26.99 -6.58
C PRO A 329 10.59 -28.31 -6.82
N ARG A 330 9.32 -28.26 -7.26
CA ARG A 330 8.51 -29.42 -7.65
C ARG A 330 8.59 -29.72 -9.15
N ILE A 331 9.32 -28.94 -9.94
CA ILE A 331 9.44 -29.17 -11.39
C ILE A 331 10.20 -30.49 -11.63
N PRO A 332 9.58 -31.47 -12.32
CA PRO A 332 10.28 -32.65 -12.76
C PRO A 332 11.25 -32.28 -13.91
N PRO A 333 12.34 -33.03 -14.11
CA PRO A 333 13.23 -32.82 -15.24
C PRO A 333 12.45 -32.82 -16.56
N LEU A 334 12.68 -31.80 -17.39
CA LEU A 334 12.14 -31.76 -18.74
C LEU A 334 12.61 -33.00 -19.51
N SER A 335 11.73 -33.59 -20.32
CA SER A 335 12.13 -34.65 -21.26
C SER A 335 13.22 -34.14 -22.20
N THR A 336 14.01 -35.04 -22.77
CA THR A 336 15.12 -34.69 -23.69
C THR A 336 14.69 -33.81 -24.87
N ASP A 337 13.42 -33.88 -25.25
CA ASP A 337 12.82 -33.17 -26.39
C ASP A 337 12.53 -31.70 -26.14
N TRP A 338 12.57 -31.26 -24.88
CA TRP A 338 12.25 -29.89 -24.48
C TRP A 338 13.44 -29.24 -23.79
N GLU A 339 13.57 -27.93 -23.95
CA GLU A 339 14.46 -27.09 -23.15
C GLU A 339 13.72 -25.85 -22.69
N ALA A 340 13.93 -25.48 -21.43
CA ALA A 340 13.57 -24.17 -20.94
C ALA A 340 14.51 -23.14 -21.58
N THR A 341 13.92 -22.11 -22.17
CA THR A 341 14.63 -21.01 -22.81
C THR A 341 14.25 -19.71 -22.13
N ARG A 342 15.24 -18.85 -21.93
CA ARG A 342 15.00 -17.47 -21.49
C ARG A 342 14.58 -16.67 -22.72
N ASN A 343 13.40 -16.06 -22.66
CA ASN A 343 12.99 -15.13 -23.69
C ASN A 343 12.22 -13.96 -23.06
N MET A 344 12.92 -12.84 -22.86
CA MET A 344 12.33 -11.60 -22.36
C MET A 344 11.34 -10.94 -23.36
N ASN A 345 11.25 -11.47 -24.60
CA ASN A 345 10.49 -10.87 -25.70
C ASN A 345 9.25 -11.68 -26.15
N MET A 346 8.88 -12.77 -25.46
CA MET A 346 7.72 -13.58 -25.83
C MET A 346 6.44 -13.24 -25.05
N PRO A 347 5.27 -13.44 -25.67
CA PRO A 347 3.94 -13.25 -25.07
C PRO A 347 3.61 -14.26 -23.99
N GLY A 348 3.07 -13.75 -22.88
CA GLY A 348 3.04 -14.46 -21.60
C GLY A 348 4.26 -14.02 -20.82
N GLN A 349 4.11 -13.46 -19.62
CA GLN A 349 3.82 -14.27 -18.45
C GLN A 349 3.66 -13.33 -17.25
N THR A 350 2.69 -13.53 -16.35
CA THR A 350 2.85 -14.34 -15.11
C THR A 350 4.26 -14.22 -14.54
N GLY A 351 4.44 -13.89 -13.27
CA GLY A 351 5.75 -13.56 -12.70
C GLY A 351 6.85 -14.63 -12.79
N TRP A 352 6.82 -15.66 -13.61
CA TRP A 352 7.88 -16.66 -13.73
C TRP A 352 9.07 -16.15 -14.56
N TYR A 353 10.29 -16.60 -14.26
CA TYR A 353 11.51 -16.16 -14.97
C TYR A 353 11.86 -17.07 -16.16
N HIS A 354 11.52 -18.37 -16.08
CA HIS A 354 11.67 -19.35 -17.16
C HIS A 354 10.34 -19.66 -17.82
N ASN A 355 10.21 -19.09 -19.01
CA ASN A 355 8.92 -18.67 -19.50
C ASN A 355 8.63 -19.19 -20.91
N CYS A 356 9.66 -19.66 -21.60
CA CYS A 356 9.52 -20.23 -22.93
C CYS A 356 10.11 -21.63 -22.94
N TYR A 357 9.38 -22.54 -23.58
CA TYR A 357 9.81 -23.93 -23.72
C TYR A 357 9.98 -24.19 -25.21
N ARG A 358 11.23 -24.48 -25.61
CA ARG A 358 11.53 -24.83 -27.00
C ARG A 358 11.53 -26.34 -27.13
N ASN A 359 10.73 -26.84 -28.07
CA ASN A 359 10.82 -28.21 -28.50
C ASN A 359 12.03 -28.36 -29.44
N LYS A 360 13.02 -29.16 -29.06
CA LYS A 360 14.30 -29.32 -29.78
C LYS A 360 14.13 -30.00 -31.15
N GLN A 361 13.08 -30.80 -31.34
CA GLN A 361 12.84 -31.52 -32.59
C GLN A 361 12.15 -30.64 -33.64
N THR A 362 11.17 -29.84 -33.23
CA THR A 362 10.36 -29.01 -34.13
C THR A 362 10.84 -27.56 -34.20
N GLY A 363 11.67 -27.13 -33.25
CA GLY A 363 12.09 -25.73 -33.08
C GLY A 363 10.99 -24.80 -32.56
N LYS A 364 9.78 -25.32 -32.34
CA LYS A 364 8.62 -24.53 -31.86
C LYS A 364 8.86 -24.07 -30.43
N VAL A 365 8.54 -22.80 -30.16
CA VAL A 365 8.63 -22.19 -28.83
C VAL A 365 7.22 -21.97 -28.30
N GLU A 366 6.95 -22.48 -27.11
CA GLU A 366 5.66 -22.36 -26.42
C GLU A 366 5.82 -21.52 -25.15
N SER A 367 4.77 -20.80 -24.77
CA SER A 367 4.72 -19.97 -23.56
C SER A 367 4.23 -20.71 -22.31
N PHE A 368 4.02 -22.02 -22.38
CA PHE A 368 3.50 -22.86 -21.29
C PHE A 368 4.46 -24.01 -20.97
N ASP A 369 4.44 -24.47 -19.71
CA ASP A 369 5.25 -25.61 -19.26
C ASP A 369 4.69 -26.92 -19.87
N PRO A 370 5.46 -27.65 -20.70
CA PRO A 370 5.01 -28.88 -21.34
C PRO A 370 4.70 -30.01 -20.35
N THR A 371 5.26 -29.94 -19.14
CA THR A 371 4.98 -30.92 -18.09
C THR A 371 3.65 -30.68 -17.36
N LEU A 372 3.00 -29.53 -17.62
CA LEU A 372 1.67 -29.18 -17.12
C LEU A 372 0.58 -29.32 -18.19
N LEU A 373 0.89 -29.90 -19.35
CA LEU A 373 -0.14 -30.19 -20.36
C LEU A 373 -1.20 -31.15 -19.77
N PRO A 374 -2.49 -31.00 -20.12
CA PRO A 374 -3.55 -31.85 -19.57
C PRO A 374 -3.29 -33.35 -19.70
N GLN A 375 -2.74 -33.80 -20.82
CA GLN A 375 -2.39 -35.21 -20.99
C GLN A 375 -1.26 -35.63 -20.03
N THR A 376 -0.22 -34.81 -19.89
CA THR A 376 0.88 -35.07 -18.96
C THR A 376 0.39 -35.13 -17.50
N LEU A 377 -0.54 -34.25 -17.13
CA LEU A 377 -1.18 -34.27 -15.81
C LEU A 377 -2.00 -35.55 -15.59
N ARG A 378 -2.77 -36.01 -16.58
CA ARG A 378 -3.49 -37.29 -16.53
C ARG A 378 -2.53 -38.48 -16.37
N ASP A 379 -1.42 -38.47 -17.11
CA ASP A 379 -0.41 -39.52 -17.04
C ASP A 379 0.29 -39.55 -15.66
N GLN A 380 0.33 -38.41 -14.96
CA GLN A 380 0.78 -38.28 -13.57
C GLN A 380 -0.29 -38.65 -12.54
N GLY A 381 -1.49 -39.04 -12.97
CA GLY A 381 -2.61 -39.42 -12.10
C GLY A 381 -3.46 -38.26 -11.59
N ILE A 382 -3.27 -37.04 -12.10
CA ILE A 382 -4.12 -35.89 -11.78
C ILE A 382 -5.44 -36.00 -12.57
N ASN A 383 -6.56 -35.90 -11.87
CA ASN A 383 -7.89 -35.95 -12.48
C ASN A 383 -8.24 -34.61 -13.15
N VAL A 384 -7.95 -34.52 -14.45
CA VAL A 384 -8.36 -33.38 -15.28
C VAL A 384 -9.75 -33.65 -15.87
N GLU A 385 -10.69 -32.72 -15.69
CA GLU A 385 -12.07 -32.84 -16.14
C GLU A 385 -12.39 -31.83 -17.23
N VAL A 386 -13.42 -32.11 -18.02
CA VAL A 386 -13.95 -31.18 -19.04
C VAL A 386 -15.14 -30.44 -18.44
N PHE A 387 -15.01 -29.13 -18.28
CA PHE A 387 -16.07 -28.25 -17.80
C PHE A 387 -16.82 -27.67 -18.99
N ARG A 388 -18.13 -27.94 -19.07
CA ARG A 388 -19.00 -27.52 -20.18
C ARG A 388 -20.00 -26.43 -19.79
N ARG A 389 -20.38 -25.63 -20.80
CA ARG A 389 -21.59 -24.79 -20.83
C ARG A 389 -21.56 -23.59 -19.87
N MET A 390 -20.67 -22.63 -20.14
CA MET A 390 -20.68 -21.29 -19.56
C MET A 390 -21.72 -20.38 -20.24
N VAL A 391 -23.00 -20.59 -19.94
CA VAL A 391 -24.14 -20.07 -20.73
C VAL A 391 -24.42 -18.57 -20.56
N ARG A 392 -25.09 -17.99 -21.57
CA ARG A 392 -26.15 -16.99 -21.38
C ARG A 392 -27.17 -17.49 -20.35
N THR A 393 -27.20 -16.94 -19.14
CA THR A 393 -28.40 -17.02 -18.30
C THR A 393 -29.47 -16.14 -18.94
N VAL A 394 -30.38 -16.76 -19.70
CA VAL A 394 -31.69 -16.17 -20.03
C VAL A 394 -32.72 -17.07 -19.39
N GLU A 395 -33.03 -16.79 -18.13
CA GLU A 395 -34.38 -16.81 -17.57
C GLU A 395 -34.27 -16.37 -16.11
N ALA A 396 -35.09 -15.38 -15.78
CA ALA A 396 -35.28 -14.92 -14.42
C ALA A 396 -35.81 -16.09 -13.58
N CYS A 397 -35.13 -16.45 -12.49
CA CYS A 397 -35.85 -16.96 -11.33
C CYS A 397 -36.58 -15.77 -10.69
N SER A 398 -37.70 -15.38 -11.30
CA SER A 398 -38.70 -14.47 -10.73
C SER A 398 -39.56 -15.16 -9.66
N SER A 399 -39.02 -16.17 -8.96
CA SER A 399 -39.72 -16.89 -7.88
C SER A 399 -38.82 -17.32 -6.72
N GLY A 400 -37.58 -16.80 -6.62
CA GLY A 400 -36.70 -17.04 -5.46
C GLY A 400 -35.90 -15.83 -4.99
N ILE A 401 -35.87 -14.75 -5.78
CA ILE A 401 -35.19 -13.49 -5.40
C ILE A 401 -36.04 -12.69 -4.40
N ASP A 402 -37.36 -12.84 -4.41
CA ASP A 402 -38.25 -12.20 -3.44
C ASP A 402 -38.22 -12.89 -2.06
N ASP A 403 -38.05 -14.22 -2.01
CA ASP A 403 -37.90 -14.97 -0.75
C ASP A 403 -36.50 -14.82 -0.12
N MET A 404 -35.43 -14.71 -0.92
CA MET A 404 -34.09 -14.38 -0.37
C MET A 404 -34.01 -12.93 0.13
N ARG A 405 -34.73 -11.97 -0.49
CA ARG A 405 -34.84 -10.58 0.02
C ARG A 405 -35.60 -10.50 1.34
N ALA A 406 -36.59 -11.36 1.55
CA ALA A 406 -37.34 -11.45 2.81
C ALA A 406 -36.54 -12.16 3.92
N ALA A 407 -35.72 -13.16 3.61
CA ALA A 407 -34.83 -13.80 4.59
C ALA A 407 -33.61 -12.91 4.96
N TYR A 408 -33.18 -12.00 4.07
CA TYR A 408 -32.12 -11.00 4.30
C TYR A 408 -32.50 -9.93 5.33
N THR A 409 -33.80 -9.73 5.60
CA THR A 409 -34.28 -8.62 6.43
C THR A 409 -34.42 -8.96 7.92
N GLU A 410 -34.54 -10.24 8.30
CA GLU A 410 -34.75 -10.61 9.71
C GLU A 410 -33.46 -10.94 10.49
N SER A 411 -32.41 -11.51 9.86
CA SER A 411 -31.20 -11.91 10.61
C SER A 411 -30.12 -10.82 10.69
N SER A 412 -30.07 -9.87 9.75
CA SER A 412 -29.15 -8.73 9.80
C SER A 412 -29.60 -7.67 10.83
N ALA A 413 -30.86 -7.73 11.26
CA ALA A 413 -31.48 -6.75 12.15
C ALA A 413 -30.97 -6.78 13.61
N ARG A 414 -30.21 -7.80 14.03
CA ARG A 414 -29.69 -7.88 15.42
C ARG A 414 -28.22 -7.54 15.62
N ASN A 415 -27.38 -7.61 14.57
CA ASN A 415 -25.93 -7.42 14.73
C ASN A 415 -25.35 -6.18 14.02
N CYS A 416 -26.16 -5.39 13.32
CA CYS A 416 -25.77 -4.10 12.71
C CYS A 416 -26.01 -2.88 13.63
N LEU A 417 -25.76 -3.00 14.93
CA LEU A 417 -25.92 -1.91 15.91
C LEU A 417 -24.61 -1.40 16.53
N LEU A 418 -23.51 -1.48 15.77
CA LEU A 418 -22.36 -0.59 15.96
C LEU A 418 -22.13 0.08 14.60
N THR A 419 -22.50 1.35 14.52
CA THR A 419 -22.58 2.12 13.27
C THR A 419 -21.17 2.45 12.77
N PHE A 420 -21.05 2.55 11.45
CA PHE A 420 -19.90 3.02 10.65
C PHE A 420 -19.37 4.42 11.06
N GLU A 421 -19.98 5.03 12.07
CA GLU A 421 -19.84 6.40 12.56
C GLU A 421 -18.87 6.50 13.75
N GLU A 422 -18.59 5.38 14.45
CA GLU A 422 -17.60 5.30 15.55
C GLU A 422 -16.13 5.29 15.06
N VAL A 423 -15.88 5.10 13.75
CA VAL A 423 -14.55 4.83 13.19
C VAL A 423 -13.79 6.10 12.76
N LEU A 424 -14.49 7.21 12.54
CA LEU A 424 -13.85 8.47 12.11
C LEU A 424 -13.53 9.43 13.28
N GLY A 425 -13.76 9.03 14.52
CA GLY A 425 -13.40 9.84 15.70
C GLY A 425 -14.19 11.15 15.89
N TYR A 426 -15.06 11.52 14.94
CA TYR A 426 -15.89 12.71 15.08
C TYR A 426 -16.94 12.50 16.18
N PRO A 427 -17.14 13.49 17.04
CA PRO A 427 -18.04 13.35 18.17
C PRO A 427 -19.50 13.40 17.67
N GLU A 428 -20.33 12.48 18.15
CA GLU A 428 -21.77 12.47 17.84
C GLU A 428 -22.52 13.46 18.74
N SER A 429 -23.46 14.22 18.18
CA SER A 429 -24.49 14.84 19.02
C SER A 429 -25.44 13.74 19.52
N GLY A 430 -25.64 13.64 20.83
CA GLY A 430 -26.48 12.60 21.42
C GLY A 430 -27.88 12.53 20.82
N ARG A 431 -28.46 11.32 20.70
CA ARG A 431 -29.80 11.10 20.12
C ARG A 431 -30.89 11.86 20.89
N ARG A 432 -31.68 12.69 20.20
CA ARG A 432 -32.81 13.47 20.76
C ARG A 432 -34.05 13.35 19.89
N ASP A 433 -35.20 13.05 20.49
CA ASP A 433 -36.49 12.84 19.79
C ASP A 433 -36.44 11.83 18.63
N GLY A 434 -35.48 10.90 18.72
CA GLY A 434 -35.08 9.95 17.68
C GLY A 434 -34.61 10.61 16.38
N PHE A 435 -33.87 11.71 16.52
CA PHE A 435 -32.98 12.29 15.54
C PHE A 435 -31.53 12.25 16.04
N GLN A 436 -30.59 12.37 15.12
CA GLN A 436 -29.14 12.38 15.36
C GLN A 436 -28.48 13.35 14.38
N CYS A 437 -27.42 14.05 14.81
CA CYS A 437 -26.60 14.89 13.93
C CYS A 437 -25.13 14.43 13.94
N ALA A 438 -24.60 14.20 12.75
CA ALA A 438 -23.22 13.77 12.48
C ALA A 438 -22.80 14.24 11.09
N PHE A 439 -21.52 14.59 10.90
CA PHE A 439 -20.96 15.07 9.61
C PHE A 439 -21.73 16.24 8.99
N GLY A 440 -22.24 17.15 9.82
CA GLY A 440 -23.03 18.29 9.38
C GLY A 440 -24.41 17.94 8.82
N LYS A 441 -24.89 16.72 9.04
CA LYS A 441 -26.18 16.21 8.55
C LYS A 441 -27.10 15.82 9.69
N PHE A 442 -28.41 15.89 9.45
CA PHE A 442 -29.45 15.62 10.44
C PHE A 442 -30.36 14.48 9.99
N TYR A 443 -30.35 13.39 10.77
CA TYR A 443 -30.93 12.12 10.41
C TYR A 443 -32.05 11.72 11.37
N ALA A 444 -33.06 11.02 10.86
CA ALA A 444 -34.04 10.32 11.68
C ALA A 444 -33.55 8.90 12.01
N THR A 445 -33.63 8.49 13.27
CA THR A 445 -33.27 7.15 13.75
C THR A 445 -34.51 6.24 13.87
N PRO A 446 -34.37 4.90 13.71
CA PRO A 446 -33.13 4.11 13.58
C PRO A 446 -32.55 4.00 12.16
N GLY A 447 -33.21 4.57 11.13
CA GLY A 447 -32.82 4.37 9.73
C GLY A 447 -31.65 5.23 9.22
N CYS A 448 -31.17 6.19 10.00
CA CYS A 448 -30.16 7.19 9.62
C CYS A 448 -30.46 7.88 8.28
N VAL A 449 -31.73 8.23 8.03
CA VAL A 449 -32.17 8.82 6.75
C VAL A 449 -32.30 10.34 6.88
N GLU A 450 -31.69 11.06 5.94
CA GLU A 450 -31.79 12.52 5.82
C GLU A 450 -33.13 12.94 5.18
N ARG A 451 -33.60 14.15 5.49
CA ARG A 451 -34.85 14.68 4.93
C ARG A 451 -34.70 14.98 3.43
N VAL A 452 -35.58 14.39 2.63
CA VAL A 452 -35.77 14.76 1.22
C VAL A 452 -36.81 15.88 1.14
N GLN A 453 -36.58 16.88 0.27
CA GLN A 453 -37.50 18.00 0.10
C GLN A 453 -38.86 17.53 -0.43
N GLY A 454 -39.96 18.09 0.09
CA GLY A 454 -41.32 17.64 -0.20
C GLY A 454 -41.70 17.72 -1.68
N SER A 455 -41.18 18.74 -2.38
CA SER A 455 -41.28 18.87 -3.84
C SER A 455 -40.60 17.72 -4.59
N VAL A 456 -39.41 17.32 -4.13
CA VAL A 456 -38.64 16.20 -4.70
C VAL A 456 -39.31 14.87 -4.41
N LEU A 457 -39.82 14.66 -3.19
CA LEU A 457 -40.64 13.49 -2.85
C LEU A 457 -41.88 13.43 -3.73
N ARG A 458 -42.61 14.54 -3.90
CA ARG A 458 -43.79 14.61 -4.76
C ARG A 458 -43.45 14.24 -6.21
N ALA A 459 -42.36 14.77 -6.75
CA ALA A 459 -41.92 14.45 -8.12
C ALA A 459 -41.44 13.00 -8.28
N SER A 460 -40.95 12.38 -7.20
CA SER A 460 -40.37 11.04 -7.24
C SER A 460 -41.40 9.93 -6.99
N PHE A 461 -42.51 10.24 -6.31
CA PHE A 461 -43.52 9.26 -5.92
C PHE A 461 -44.89 9.47 -6.60
N LEU A 462 -45.17 10.66 -7.16
CA LEU A 462 -46.45 10.97 -7.82
C LEU A 462 -46.29 11.41 -9.28
N PRO A 463 -47.20 11.05 -10.19
CA PRO A 463 -48.37 10.18 -9.99
C PRO A 463 -48.02 8.69 -9.94
N LYS A 464 -46.76 8.34 -10.24
CA LYS A 464 -46.20 6.99 -10.15
C LYS A 464 -44.77 7.10 -9.63
N LEU A 465 -44.32 6.06 -8.93
CA LEU A 465 -42.94 5.92 -8.48
C LEU A 465 -41.95 6.01 -9.66
N THR A 466 -41.00 6.95 -9.57
CA THR A 466 -39.92 7.13 -10.56
C THR A 466 -38.70 6.30 -10.19
N PRO A 467 -37.73 6.11 -11.09
CA PRO A 467 -36.46 5.45 -10.76
C PRO A 467 -35.73 6.10 -9.57
N ALA A 468 -35.75 7.43 -9.45
CA ALA A 468 -35.17 8.15 -8.32
C ALA A 468 -35.93 7.89 -7.02
N GLY A 469 -37.27 7.81 -7.07
CA GLY A 469 -38.09 7.38 -5.93
C GLY A 469 -37.79 5.94 -5.49
N ASN A 470 -37.57 5.06 -6.46
CA ASN A 470 -37.24 3.66 -6.22
C ASN A 470 -35.82 3.47 -5.66
N GLU A 471 -34.89 4.33 -6.05
CA GLU A 471 -33.55 4.41 -5.48
C GLU A 471 -33.59 4.77 -3.99
N TYR A 472 -34.36 5.81 -3.60
CA TYR A 472 -34.53 6.16 -2.19
C TYR A 472 -35.08 5.00 -1.33
N LEU A 473 -36.00 4.21 -1.87
CA LEU A 473 -36.58 3.05 -1.18
C LEU A 473 -35.64 1.84 -1.14
N ARG A 474 -34.72 1.73 -2.09
CA ARG A 474 -33.74 0.63 -2.16
C ARG A 474 -32.56 0.88 -1.23
N ASP A 475 -32.10 2.13 -1.17
CA ASP A 475 -30.90 2.52 -0.44
C ASP A 475 -31.16 2.62 1.09
N SER A 476 -32.43 2.59 1.51
CA SER A 476 -32.84 2.44 2.91
C SER A 476 -33.51 1.08 3.11
N TYR A 477 -33.10 0.31 4.11
CA TYR A 477 -33.68 -1.02 4.36
C TYR A 477 -35.16 -0.93 4.79
N GLY A 478 -36.01 -1.80 4.25
CA GLY A 478 -37.40 -1.96 4.68
C GLY A 478 -38.28 -0.71 4.48
N ASP A 479 -38.99 -0.29 5.53
CA ASP A 479 -39.83 0.90 5.56
C ASP A 479 -39.14 2.11 6.21
N HIS A 480 -37.84 2.00 6.51
CA HIS A 480 -37.08 3.04 7.23
C HIS A 480 -37.03 4.36 6.48
N PHE A 481 -36.93 4.36 5.14
CA PHE A 481 -37.02 5.60 4.35
C PHE A 481 -38.33 6.32 4.63
N VAL A 482 -39.46 5.62 4.46
CA VAL A 482 -40.79 6.21 4.62
C VAL A 482 -41.01 6.68 6.04
N ARG A 483 -40.74 5.84 7.05
CA ARG A 483 -40.84 6.21 8.47
C ARG A 483 -40.03 7.46 8.78
N SER A 484 -38.80 7.52 8.28
CA SER A 484 -37.89 8.65 8.52
C SER A 484 -38.38 9.93 7.84
N GLN A 485 -38.85 9.85 6.59
CA GLN A 485 -39.44 11.02 5.92
C GLN A 485 -40.69 11.50 6.66
N LEU A 486 -41.62 10.60 7.01
CA LEU A 486 -42.82 10.97 7.77
C LEU A 486 -42.46 11.64 9.11
N LYS A 487 -41.41 11.16 9.77
CA LYS A 487 -40.90 11.74 11.01
C LYS A 487 -40.30 13.14 10.82
N HIS A 488 -39.46 13.35 9.81
CA HIS A 488 -38.94 14.68 9.44
C HIS A 488 -40.08 15.67 9.16
N TYR A 489 -41.21 15.19 8.63
CA TYR A 489 -42.41 15.99 8.35
C TYR A 489 -43.42 16.04 9.50
N GLY A 490 -43.13 15.42 10.66
CA GLY A 490 -44.03 15.37 11.82
C GLY A 490 -45.36 14.68 11.55
N VAL A 491 -45.42 13.80 10.54
CA VAL A 491 -46.64 13.10 10.16
C VAL A 491 -46.86 11.92 11.09
N GLN A 492 -47.93 12.00 11.87
CA GLN A 492 -48.41 10.89 12.70
C GLN A 492 -49.11 9.85 11.83
N PHE A 493 -48.81 8.58 12.06
CA PHE A 493 -49.41 7.43 11.41
C PHE A 493 -49.49 6.26 12.41
N ASP A 494 -50.44 5.36 12.22
CA ASP A 494 -50.48 4.10 12.95
C ASP A 494 -49.57 3.07 12.24
N ASP A 495 -48.84 2.24 13.00
CA ASP A 495 -47.93 1.25 12.42
C ASP A 495 -48.64 0.27 11.48
N SER A 496 -49.95 0.02 11.68
CA SER A 496 -50.76 -0.81 10.77
C SER A 496 -51.03 -0.17 9.41
N GLU A 497 -50.83 1.14 9.26
CA GLU A 497 -50.94 1.85 7.97
C GLU A 497 -49.72 1.63 7.06
N ILE A 498 -48.60 1.15 7.60
CA ILE A 498 -47.42 0.80 6.80
C ILE A 498 -47.56 -0.63 6.28
N THR A 499 -47.72 -0.76 4.96
CA THR A 499 -47.68 -2.04 4.25
C THR A 499 -46.47 -2.09 3.31
N GLY A 500 -45.75 -3.21 3.29
CA GLY A 500 -44.53 -3.34 2.48
C GLY A 500 -43.45 -2.36 2.93
N ASN A 501 -42.89 -1.58 2.00
CA ASN A 501 -41.92 -0.52 2.28
C ASN A 501 -42.57 0.85 2.60
N GLY A 502 -43.89 0.90 2.83
CA GLY A 502 -44.62 2.12 3.18
C GLY A 502 -44.94 3.06 2.02
N THR A 503 -44.61 2.70 0.78
CA THR A 503 -44.80 3.57 -0.41
C THR A 503 -46.23 4.08 -0.56
N GLN A 504 -47.25 3.23 -0.36
CA GLN A 504 -48.65 3.64 -0.48
C GLN A 504 -49.06 4.69 0.57
N LEU A 505 -48.52 4.58 1.79
CA LEU A 505 -48.75 5.57 2.84
C LEU A 505 -48.07 6.90 2.45
N LEU A 506 -46.82 6.85 1.97
CA LEU A 506 -46.10 8.04 1.53
C LEU A 506 -46.83 8.74 0.37
N GLU A 507 -47.32 7.98 -0.63
CA GLU A 507 -48.12 8.53 -1.73
C GLU A 507 -49.39 9.24 -1.21
N LYS A 508 -50.13 8.63 -0.28
CA LYS A 508 -51.33 9.22 0.35
C LYS A 508 -51.00 10.51 1.12
N VAL A 509 -49.89 10.51 1.88
CA VAL A 509 -49.42 11.67 2.65
C VAL A 509 -48.98 12.81 1.73
N LEU A 510 -48.27 12.49 0.63
CA LEU A 510 -47.87 13.46 -0.38
C LEU A 510 -49.08 14.03 -1.13
N GLN A 511 -50.05 13.20 -1.52
CA GLN A 511 -51.31 13.66 -2.12
C GLN A 511 -52.08 14.60 -1.18
N ALA A 512 -52.03 14.34 0.13
CA ALA A 512 -52.64 15.18 1.17
C ALA A 512 -51.85 16.46 1.51
N GLY A 513 -50.67 16.69 0.92
CA GLY A 513 -49.84 17.88 1.18
C GLY A 513 -49.14 17.89 2.55
N LYS A 514 -49.12 16.76 3.25
CA LYS A 514 -48.58 16.67 4.62
C LYS A 514 -47.05 16.75 4.70
N CYS A 515 -46.35 16.65 3.56
CA CYS A 515 -44.89 16.84 3.47
C CYS A 515 -44.51 18.17 2.79
N ASP A 516 -45.43 19.13 2.67
CA ASP A 516 -45.13 20.41 2.01
C ASP A 516 -44.32 21.36 2.91
N GLN A 517 -44.40 21.21 4.24
CA GLN A 517 -43.64 22.00 5.21
C GLN A 517 -43.13 21.14 6.37
N VAL A 518 -41.94 21.49 6.88
CA VAL A 518 -41.33 20.85 8.05
C VAL A 518 -41.84 21.56 9.32
N PRO A 519 -42.23 20.84 10.37
CA PRO A 519 -42.64 21.46 11.63
C PRO A 519 -41.53 22.35 12.24
N PRO A 520 -41.84 23.53 12.80
CA PRO A 520 -40.85 24.43 13.38
C PRO A 520 -39.95 23.77 14.43
N HIS A 521 -40.53 22.98 15.34
CA HIS A 521 -39.78 22.30 16.40
C HIS A 521 -38.72 21.30 15.88
N ILE A 522 -38.94 20.68 14.71
CA ILE A 522 -37.93 19.79 14.08
C ILE A 522 -36.80 20.60 13.48
N THR A 523 -37.11 21.78 12.94
CA THR A 523 -36.11 22.71 12.38
C THR A 523 -35.25 23.31 13.49
N GLU A 524 -35.88 23.70 14.60
CA GLU A 524 -35.20 24.18 15.82
C GLU A 524 -34.30 23.08 16.39
N LEU A 525 -34.81 21.85 16.55
CA LEU A 525 -34.03 20.72 17.03
C LEU A 525 -32.81 20.41 16.15
N ARG A 526 -32.97 20.46 14.82
CA ARG A 526 -31.85 20.32 13.88
C ARG A 526 -30.78 21.38 14.12
N ASP A 527 -31.18 22.65 14.19
CA ASP A 527 -30.25 23.77 14.31
C ASP A 527 -29.50 23.72 15.66
N GLU A 528 -30.19 23.32 16.74
CA GLU A 528 -29.58 23.07 18.05
C GLU A 528 -28.56 21.93 18.01
N MET A 529 -28.94 20.76 17.48
CA MET A 529 -28.06 19.59 17.41
C MET A 529 -26.83 19.83 16.54
N HIS A 530 -27.00 20.53 15.41
CA HIS A 530 -25.89 20.90 14.52
C HIS A 530 -24.93 21.87 15.19
N THR A 531 -25.45 22.84 15.95
CA THR A 531 -24.63 23.82 16.69
C THR A 531 -23.82 23.13 17.80
N GLU A 532 -24.43 22.19 18.52
CA GLU A 532 -23.74 21.38 19.53
C GLU A 532 -22.66 20.49 18.91
N TRP A 533 -22.96 19.86 17.77
CA TRP A 533 -22.01 19.02 17.04
C TRP A 533 -20.78 19.81 16.58
N LEU A 534 -20.99 20.96 15.92
CA LEU A 534 -19.89 21.86 15.51
C LEU A 534 -19.07 22.35 16.70
N ALA A 535 -19.64 22.43 17.90
CA ALA A 535 -18.93 22.88 19.10
C ALA A 535 -17.95 21.84 19.66
N GLN A 536 -18.07 20.58 19.25
CA GLN A 536 -17.23 19.47 19.71
C GLN A 536 -15.99 19.26 18.83
N LEU A 537 -15.93 19.87 17.64
CA LEU A 537 -14.82 19.74 16.70
C LEU A 537 -13.60 20.61 17.09
N THR A 538 -12.41 20.09 16.81
CA THR A 538 -11.11 20.75 16.97
C THR A 538 -10.77 21.64 15.77
N PRO A 539 -9.92 22.68 15.93
CA PRO A 539 -9.45 23.54 14.83
C PRO A 539 -8.84 22.80 13.63
N GLU A 540 -8.16 21.67 13.87
CA GLU A 540 -7.51 20.86 12.83
C GLU A 540 -8.54 20.08 11.99
N GLU A 541 -9.58 19.57 12.62
CA GLU A 541 -10.71 18.88 11.96
C GLU A 541 -11.51 19.82 11.04
N PHE A 542 -11.48 21.13 11.30
CA PHE A 542 -12.11 22.15 10.47
C PHE A 542 -11.36 22.46 9.17
N LEU A 543 -10.04 22.22 9.09
CA LEU A 543 -9.20 22.70 7.98
C LEU A 543 -9.55 22.05 6.62
N GLY A 544 -10.27 20.93 6.63
CA GLY A 544 -10.82 20.28 5.43
C GLY A 544 -12.19 20.78 4.98
N HIS A 545 -12.88 21.58 5.81
CA HIS A 545 -14.30 21.95 5.65
C HIS A 545 -14.55 23.45 5.91
N PRO A 546 -14.20 24.33 4.95
CA PRO A 546 -14.38 25.78 5.07
C PRO A 546 -15.81 26.22 5.45
N GLU A 547 -16.82 25.49 5.00
CA GLU A 547 -18.23 25.73 5.30
C GLU A 547 -18.54 25.63 6.81
N TRP A 548 -17.96 24.65 7.50
CA TRP A 548 -18.15 24.46 8.94
C TRP A 548 -17.42 25.53 9.76
N ILE A 549 -16.27 26.02 9.27
CA ILE A 549 -15.58 27.18 9.87
C ILE A 549 -16.49 28.40 9.85
N MET A 550 -17.12 28.68 8.70
CA MET A 550 -18.04 29.80 8.57
C MET A 550 -19.23 29.66 9.51
N GLU A 551 -19.83 28.48 9.60
CA GLU A 551 -20.96 28.20 10.49
C GLU A 551 -20.60 28.25 11.98
N ARG A 552 -19.41 27.78 12.35
CA ARG A 552 -18.95 27.80 13.73
C ARG A 552 -18.68 29.21 14.23
N TYR A 553 -17.94 30.00 13.45
CA TYR A 553 -17.37 31.26 13.93
C TYR A 553 -18.12 32.51 13.42
N PHE A 554 -18.79 32.45 12.27
CA PHE A 554 -19.24 33.68 11.58
C PHE A 554 -20.71 33.69 11.12
N LEU A 555 -21.40 32.55 11.06
CA LEU A 555 -22.79 32.45 10.60
C LEU A 555 -23.71 31.85 11.66
N THR A 556 -24.96 32.31 11.74
CA THR A 556 -26.04 31.66 12.49
C THR A 556 -27.18 31.39 11.51
N SER A 557 -27.56 30.12 11.35
CA SER A 557 -28.55 29.66 10.36
C SER A 557 -28.27 30.20 8.94
N GLY A 558 -26.99 30.19 8.54
CA GLY A 558 -26.53 30.66 7.23
C GLY A 558 -26.49 32.19 7.05
N GLN A 559 -26.79 32.97 8.09
CA GLN A 559 -26.72 34.44 8.05
C GLN A 559 -25.52 34.97 8.84
N PRO A 560 -24.85 36.05 8.38
CA PRO A 560 -23.73 36.66 9.11
C PRO A 560 -24.10 37.05 10.55
N ASP A 561 -23.39 36.50 11.53
CA ASP A 561 -23.61 36.76 12.95
C ASP A 561 -22.35 37.30 13.63
N ARG A 562 -22.38 38.61 13.91
CA ARG A 562 -21.27 39.33 14.55
C ARG A 562 -21.14 39.06 16.05
N ALA A 563 -22.15 38.47 16.68
CA ALA A 563 -22.11 38.14 18.10
C ALA A 563 -21.29 36.87 18.39
N LYS A 564 -21.13 35.97 17.41
CA LYS A 564 -20.39 34.71 17.56
C LYS A 564 -18.90 34.90 17.83
N THR A 565 -18.27 35.82 17.09
CA THR A 565 -16.83 36.04 17.18
C THR A 565 -16.55 37.54 17.15
N THR A 566 -15.90 38.05 18.19
CA THR A 566 -15.50 39.46 18.30
C THR A 566 -14.01 39.69 18.04
N MET A 567 -13.21 38.62 18.01
CA MET A 567 -11.76 38.65 17.78
C MET A 567 -11.40 38.12 16.38
N VAL A 568 -10.16 38.35 15.96
CA VAL A 568 -9.61 37.73 14.74
C VAL A 568 -9.26 36.28 15.04
N VAL A 569 -9.65 35.36 14.16
CA VAL A 569 -9.33 33.93 14.25
C VAL A 569 -8.28 33.62 13.19
N GLY A 570 -7.20 32.95 13.57
CA GLY A 570 -6.14 32.51 12.66
C GLY A 570 -6.22 31.00 12.43
N PHE A 571 -6.13 30.59 11.16
CA PHE A 571 -6.16 29.18 10.75
C PHE A 571 -4.82 28.79 10.12
N PRO A 572 -4.09 27.80 10.69
CA PRO A 572 -2.79 27.38 10.21
C PRO A 572 -2.88 26.41 9.03
N PHE A 573 -1.96 26.55 8.10
CA PHE A 573 -1.75 25.69 6.94
C PHE A 573 -0.25 25.49 6.70
N ASP A 574 0.10 24.39 6.05
CA ASP A 574 1.46 24.15 5.57
C ASP A 574 1.87 25.20 4.55
N SER A 575 3.12 25.64 4.59
CA SER A 575 3.68 26.69 3.73
C SER A 575 3.59 26.39 2.22
N TYR A 576 3.47 25.11 1.85
CA TYR A 576 3.36 24.64 0.46
C TYR A 576 1.92 24.36 0.01
N SER A 577 0.93 24.44 0.91
CA SER A 577 -0.47 24.13 0.59
C SER A 577 -1.16 25.34 -0.03
N SER A 578 -1.44 25.30 -1.34
CA SER A 578 -2.19 26.38 -2.02
C SER A 578 -3.72 26.17 -2.01
N HIS A 579 -4.19 24.93 -2.13
CA HIS A 579 -5.61 24.68 -2.41
C HIS A 579 -6.57 24.96 -1.25
N ARG A 580 -6.23 24.52 -0.02
CA ARG A 580 -7.12 24.64 1.15
C ARG A 580 -7.24 26.08 1.68
N PRO A 581 -6.17 26.87 1.79
CA PRO A 581 -6.26 28.27 2.17
C PRO A 581 -7.14 29.07 1.20
N ASP A 582 -7.02 28.80 -0.11
CA ASP A 582 -7.80 29.49 -1.15
C ASP A 582 -9.30 29.24 -0.99
N GLN A 583 -9.71 28.00 -0.70
CA GLN A 583 -11.12 27.68 -0.44
C GLN A 583 -11.64 28.39 0.82
N LEU A 584 -10.83 28.50 1.87
CA LEU A 584 -11.21 29.20 3.10
C LEU A 584 -11.35 30.71 2.87
N VAL A 585 -10.42 31.30 2.11
CA VAL A 585 -10.46 32.70 1.69
C VAL A 585 -11.69 32.98 0.84
N GLU A 586 -12.01 32.11 -0.12
CA GLU A 586 -13.20 32.22 -0.97
C GLU A 586 -14.49 32.16 -0.13
N ALA A 587 -14.59 31.17 0.77
CA ALA A 587 -15.73 31.03 1.67
C ALA A 587 -15.94 32.28 2.54
N ALA A 588 -14.86 32.84 3.10
CA ALA A 588 -14.91 34.07 3.88
C ALA A 588 -15.29 35.30 3.02
N GLY A 589 -14.78 35.38 1.79
CA GLY A 589 -15.05 36.46 0.84
C GLY A 589 -16.52 36.52 0.40
N ASN A 590 -17.23 35.40 0.44
CA ASN A 590 -18.66 35.32 0.14
C ASN A 590 -19.55 35.87 1.26
N ILE A 591 -19.00 36.14 2.46
CA ILE A 591 -19.74 36.65 3.61
C ILE A 591 -19.62 38.17 3.68
N SER A 592 -20.76 38.86 3.58
CA SER A 592 -20.82 40.32 3.59
C SER A 592 -20.18 40.92 4.86
N ARG A 593 -19.17 41.79 4.65
CA ARG A 593 -18.41 42.52 5.69
C ARG A 593 -17.53 41.64 6.60
N LEU A 594 -17.27 40.40 6.21
CA LEU A 594 -16.21 39.60 6.81
C LEU A 594 -14.89 39.91 6.08
N HIS A 595 -13.82 40.09 6.83
CA HIS A 595 -12.50 40.40 6.28
C HIS A 595 -11.56 39.23 6.53
N HIS A 596 -10.65 39.01 5.58
CA HIS A 596 -9.61 38.00 5.68
C HIS A 596 -8.27 38.57 5.25
N ALA A 597 -7.18 38.01 5.75
CA ALA A 597 -5.83 38.29 5.29
C ALA A 597 -4.96 37.05 5.47
N THR A 598 -4.21 36.71 4.42
CA THR A 598 -3.24 35.62 4.46
C THR A 598 -1.88 36.20 4.81
N SER A 599 -1.15 35.51 5.69
CA SER A 599 0.24 35.81 6.01
C SER A 599 1.09 34.55 5.89
N TYR A 600 2.37 34.77 5.60
CA TYR A 600 3.35 33.71 5.43
C TYR A 600 4.44 33.91 6.48
N GLY A 601 4.59 32.91 7.34
CA GLY A 601 5.75 32.73 8.18
C GLY A 601 6.85 31.96 7.46
N SER A 602 7.96 31.78 8.16
CA SER A 602 9.05 30.88 7.80
C SER A 602 8.64 29.41 7.74
N LYS A 603 7.73 28.95 8.63
CA LYS A 603 7.27 27.55 8.66
C LYS A 603 5.79 27.39 8.30
N THR A 604 4.95 28.36 8.67
CA THR A 604 3.48 28.24 8.50
C THR A 604 2.88 29.31 7.60
N GLN A 605 1.82 28.95 6.88
CA GLN A 605 0.89 29.89 6.27
C GLN A 605 -0.32 30.07 7.19
N MET A 606 -0.71 31.32 7.47
CA MET A 606 -1.89 31.62 8.30
C MET A 606 -2.94 32.38 7.50
N VAL A 607 -4.20 31.95 7.60
CA VAL A 607 -5.35 32.75 7.14
C VAL A 607 -6.05 33.33 8.35
N PHE A 608 -6.05 34.66 8.46
CA PHE A 608 -6.74 35.40 9.51
C PHE A 608 -8.11 35.86 9.03
N ILE A 609 -9.16 35.66 9.82
CA ILE A 609 -10.54 36.02 9.49
C ILE A 609 -11.18 36.78 10.67
N GLY A 610 -11.89 37.86 10.38
CA GLY A 610 -12.57 38.65 11.40
C GLY A 610 -13.43 39.78 10.84
N TRP A 611 -14.24 40.42 11.70
CA TRP A 611 -15.16 41.49 11.30
C TRP A 611 -14.51 42.89 11.21
N ASP A 612 -13.31 43.05 11.76
CA ASP A 612 -12.56 44.30 11.74
C ASP A 612 -11.36 44.16 10.81
N SER A 613 -11.41 44.87 9.67
CA SER A 613 -10.36 44.86 8.66
C SER A 613 -8.99 45.31 9.19
N ALA A 614 -8.97 46.27 10.12
CA ALA A 614 -7.71 46.76 10.70
C ALA A 614 -7.11 45.70 11.62
N ALA A 615 -7.93 45.07 12.49
CA ALA A 615 -7.46 44.01 13.37
C ALA A 615 -6.93 42.79 12.59
N VAL A 616 -7.63 42.38 11.52
CA VAL A 616 -7.20 41.30 10.62
C VAL A 616 -5.87 41.65 9.95
N GLY A 617 -5.75 42.88 9.43
CA GLY A 617 -4.52 43.35 8.81
C GLY A 617 -3.33 43.46 9.78
N TRP A 618 -3.57 43.80 11.05
CA TRP A 618 -2.53 43.79 12.09
C TRP A 618 -2.08 42.37 12.42
N ALA A 619 -3.02 41.44 12.64
CA ALA A 619 -2.70 40.03 12.93
C ALA A 619 -1.86 39.40 11.81
N ALA A 620 -2.24 39.62 10.55
CA ALA A 620 -1.47 39.12 9.42
C ALA A 620 -0.05 39.71 9.35
N LYS A 621 0.12 41.01 9.60
CA LYS A 621 1.44 41.66 9.56
C LYS A 621 2.38 41.19 10.67
N SER A 622 1.84 40.91 11.86
CA SER A 622 2.64 40.49 13.00
C SER A 622 3.00 39.00 12.99
N HIS A 623 2.37 38.19 12.12
CA HIS A 623 2.58 36.74 12.10
C HIS A 623 4.04 36.33 11.86
N SER A 624 4.69 36.86 10.82
CA SER A 624 6.07 36.50 10.48
C SER A 624 7.04 36.82 11.62
N ASP A 625 6.88 37.99 12.26
CA ASP A 625 7.76 38.44 13.33
C ASP A 625 7.55 37.62 14.61
N ASN A 626 6.29 37.34 14.95
CA ASN A 626 5.94 36.50 16.10
C ASN A 626 6.42 35.06 15.93
N GLU A 627 6.29 34.49 14.73
CA GLU A 627 6.77 33.13 14.43
C GLU A 627 8.30 33.09 14.51
N ALA A 628 9.00 34.08 13.96
CA ALA A 628 10.45 34.18 14.06
C ALA A 628 10.94 34.31 15.52
N GLU A 629 10.25 35.09 16.36
CA GLU A 629 10.55 35.18 17.80
C GLU A 629 10.29 33.85 18.52
N ALA A 630 9.20 33.15 18.18
CA ALA A 630 8.87 31.86 18.77
C ALA A 630 9.88 30.77 18.39
N ILE A 631 10.29 30.70 17.11
CA ILE A 631 11.33 29.76 16.64
C ILE A 631 12.63 30.03 17.39
N LYS A 632 13.07 31.30 17.45
CA LYS A 632 14.29 31.67 18.17
C LYS A 632 14.24 31.33 19.67
N ALA A 633 13.08 31.50 20.30
CA ALA A 633 12.90 31.13 21.70
C ALA A 633 13.01 29.61 21.90
N ALA A 634 12.40 28.82 21.02
CA ALA A 634 12.49 27.37 21.03
C ALA A 634 13.93 26.88 20.81
N ASP A 635 14.66 27.45 19.84
CA ASP A 635 16.08 27.13 19.59
C ASP A 635 16.95 27.41 20.82
N THR A 636 16.67 28.54 21.50
CA THR A 636 17.38 28.93 22.73
C THR A 636 17.11 27.94 23.87
N GLU A 637 15.85 27.55 24.07
CA GLU A 637 15.46 26.58 25.10
C GLU A 637 16.07 25.19 24.84
N ARG A 638 16.06 24.75 23.57
CA ARG A 638 16.68 23.50 23.13
C ARG A 638 18.19 23.48 23.42
N GLU A 639 18.92 24.55 23.09
CA GLU A 639 20.36 24.60 23.36
C GLU A 639 20.69 24.66 24.86
N VAL A 640 19.84 25.29 25.67
CA VAL A 640 19.97 25.24 27.14
C VAL A 640 19.89 23.79 27.62
N GLY A 641 18.88 23.03 27.18
CA GLY A 641 18.73 21.62 27.56
C GLY A 641 19.91 20.75 27.10
N ARG A 642 20.38 20.95 25.85
CA ARG A 642 21.54 20.24 25.29
C ARG A 642 22.82 20.53 26.08
N SER A 643 23.05 21.78 26.45
CA SER A 643 24.17 22.19 27.31
C SER A 643 24.10 21.57 28.71
N GLU A 644 22.91 21.50 29.32
CA GLU A 644 22.72 20.87 30.64
C GLU A 644 23.06 19.37 30.63
N LEU A 645 22.69 18.63 29.58
CA LEU A 645 23.03 17.21 29.41
C LEU A 645 24.55 16.99 29.39
N HIS A 646 25.27 17.82 28.64
CA HIS A 646 26.74 17.73 28.57
C HIS A 646 27.41 18.11 29.91
N ASP A 647 26.91 19.16 30.57
CA ASP A 647 27.41 19.59 31.88
C ASP A 647 27.20 18.52 32.95
N ASP A 648 26.06 17.84 32.94
CA ASP A 648 25.77 16.75 33.85
C ASP A 648 26.66 15.54 33.60
N TYR A 649 26.96 15.23 32.34
CA TYR A 649 27.99 14.25 31.99
C TYR A 649 29.37 14.65 32.53
N LEU A 650 29.81 15.90 32.35
CA LEU A 650 31.10 16.37 32.87
C LEU A 650 31.17 16.30 34.40
N LYS A 651 30.09 16.64 35.10
CA LYS A 651 29.98 16.48 36.57
C LYS A 651 30.06 15.02 36.98
N ALA A 652 29.41 14.10 36.25
CA ALA A 652 29.47 12.67 36.51
C ALA A 652 30.88 12.11 36.27
N LEU A 653 31.54 12.55 35.20
CA LEU A 653 32.91 12.18 34.86
C LEU A 653 33.91 12.64 35.94
N ALA A 654 33.75 13.86 36.46
CA ALA A 654 34.60 14.39 37.54
C ALA A 654 34.47 13.60 38.86
N ARG A 655 33.32 12.94 39.10
CA ARG A 655 33.10 12.10 40.29
C ARG A 655 33.76 10.71 40.17
N LYS A 656 34.06 10.23 38.96
CA LYS A 656 34.75 8.94 38.71
C LYS A 656 36.27 9.12 38.94
N ASN A 657 36.73 8.94 40.18
CA ASN A 657 38.13 9.17 40.54
C ASN A 657 39.03 7.94 40.28
N TRP A 658 40.14 8.17 39.57
CA TRP A 658 41.35 7.34 39.36
C TRP A 658 41.20 5.87 38.91
N ILE A 659 41.25 5.65 37.57
CA ILE A 659 41.91 4.54 36.82
C ILE A 659 41.48 4.53 35.32
N ASN A 660 40.55 5.38 34.88
CA ASN A 660 40.05 5.26 33.50
C ASN A 660 40.99 5.83 32.42
N VAL A 661 41.28 4.98 31.44
CA VAL A 661 41.70 5.38 30.11
C VAL A 661 40.49 6.05 29.46
N TYR A 662 40.57 7.36 29.20
CA TYR A 662 39.52 8.06 28.45
C TYR A 662 39.36 7.42 27.07
N SER A 663 38.11 7.24 26.65
CA SER A 663 37.75 6.54 25.42
C SER A 663 36.79 7.39 24.58
N PRO A 664 36.91 7.32 23.24
CA PRO A 664 35.91 7.86 22.31
C PRO A 664 34.51 7.25 22.46
N VAL A 665 34.36 6.09 23.10
CA VAL A 665 33.09 5.35 23.13
C VAL A 665 32.03 6.10 23.94
N GLY A 666 30.85 6.30 23.35
CA GLY A 666 29.69 6.92 23.99
C GLY A 666 28.77 7.63 23.01
N THR A 667 27.77 8.31 23.55
CA THR A 667 26.77 9.08 22.80
C THR A 667 27.10 10.56 22.83
N TYR A 668 26.97 11.21 21.68
CA TYR A 668 27.31 12.60 21.45
C TYR A 668 26.13 13.34 20.81
N ILE A 669 25.87 14.54 21.31
CA ILE A 669 25.10 15.55 20.58
C ILE A 669 26.05 16.26 19.60
N VAL A 670 25.58 16.52 18.38
CA VAL A 670 26.37 17.14 17.31
C VAL A 670 25.78 18.50 16.95
N ASP A 671 26.65 19.47 16.68
CA ASP A 671 26.30 20.79 16.16
C ASP A 671 27.03 20.95 14.81
N CYS A 672 26.30 21.34 13.76
CA CYS A 672 26.82 21.43 12.38
C CYS A 672 26.17 22.60 11.65
N LYS A 673 26.88 23.73 11.61
CA LYS A 673 26.37 25.00 11.13
C LYS A 673 25.90 24.94 9.67
N GLU A 674 26.67 24.29 8.81
CA GLU A 674 26.35 24.14 7.39
C GLU A 674 25.04 23.37 7.15
N ILE A 675 24.71 22.43 8.05
CA ILE A 675 23.47 21.64 8.02
C ILE A 675 22.31 22.46 8.58
N GLU A 676 22.52 23.10 9.73
CA GLU A 676 21.54 23.98 10.39
C GLU A 676 21.11 25.16 9.48
N GLU A 677 22.01 25.70 8.67
CA GLU A 677 21.70 26.80 7.74
C GLU A 677 20.96 26.34 6.48
N GLN A 678 21.29 25.16 5.95
CA GLN A 678 20.73 24.67 4.69
C GLN A 678 19.43 23.87 4.87
N TRP A 679 19.24 23.22 6.03
CA TRP A 679 18.05 22.42 6.35
C TRP A 679 17.67 22.59 7.84
N PRO A 680 17.15 23.76 8.23
CA PRO A 680 16.85 24.06 9.62
C PRO A 680 15.81 23.13 10.25
N ASP A 681 14.89 22.56 9.47
CA ASP A 681 13.84 21.65 9.97
C ASP A 681 14.34 20.22 10.24
N GLU A 682 15.46 19.82 9.63
CA GLU A 682 16.06 18.49 9.82
C GLU A 682 17.23 18.53 10.82
N ALA A 683 17.70 19.72 11.20
CA ALA A 683 18.85 19.90 12.08
C ALA A 683 18.52 19.77 13.59
N ASP A 684 17.34 19.22 13.92
CA ASP A 684 16.78 19.28 15.28
C ASP A 684 17.37 18.29 16.29
N ASP A 685 17.96 17.17 15.86
CA ASP A 685 18.52 16.18 16.81
C ASP A 685 19.79 15.49 16.28
N LEU A 686 20.74 16.28 15.78
CA LEU A 686 21.98 15.71 15.27
C LEU A 686 22.75 14.96 16.36
N SER A 687 23.09 13.71 16.07
CA SER A 687 23.67 12.78 17.03
C SER A 687 24.74 11.88 16.42
N LEU A 688 25.64 11.42 17.29
CA LEU A 688 26.70 10.47 16.94
C LEU A 688 26.94 9.50 18.09
N ASP A 689 26.94 8.23 17.76
CA ASP A 689 27.14 7.13 18.70
C ASP A 689 28.39 6.34 18.36
N ILE A 690 29.43 6.43 19.19
CA ILE A 690 30.73 5.78 18.95
C ILE A 690 30.85 4.51 19.80
N ARG A 691 31.23 3.39 19.18
CA ARG A 691 31.44 2.07 19.81
C ARG A 691 32.83 1.54 19.48
N ALA A 692 33.37 0.69 20.36
CA ALA A 692 34.61 -0.03 20.07
C ALA A 692 34.35 -1.13 19.03
N ALA A 693 35.26 -1.30 18.08
CA ALA A 693 35.25 -2.43 17.15
C ALA A 693 36.00 -3.64 17.75
N ASP A 694 35.96 -4.78 17.04
CA ASP A 694 36.71 -5.98 17.43
C ASP A 694 38.23 -5.79 17.33
N GLU A 695 38.69 -4.91 16.42
CA GLU A 695 40.11 -4.55 16.28
C GLU A 695 40.52 -3.45 17.27
N PRO A 696 41.51 -3.68 18.15
CA PRO A 696 41.93 -2.69 19.14
C PRO A 696 42.41 -1.38 18.50
N GLY A 697 41.80 -0.27 18.91
CA GLY A 697 42.15 1.07 18.41
C GLY A 697 41.31 1.52 17.19
N ILE A 698 40.42 0.65 16.70
CA ILE A 698 39.36 0.99 15.75
C ILE A 698 38.03 1.16 16.50
N TYR A 699 37.26 2.15 16.06
CA TYR A 699 35.94 2.46 16.58
C TYR A 699 34.97 2.56 15.41
N LYS A 700 33.72 2.14 15.65
CA LYS A 700 32.62 2.28 14.70
C LYS A 700 31.63 3.27 15.27
N ALA A 701 31.26 4.27 14.49
CA ALA A 701 30.24 5.22 14.87
C ALA A 701 29.03 5.14 13.95
N SER A 702 27.84 5.35 14.49
CA SER A 702 26.62 5.60 13.74
C SER A 702 26.24 7.06 13.95
N PHE A 703 25.88 7.77 12.89
CA PHE A 703 25.50 9.17 12.95
C PHE A 703 24.13 9.39 12.32
N ASP A 704 23.39 10.33 12.91
CA ASP A 704 22.16 10.89 12.38
C ASP A 704 22.32 12.41 12.37
N PHE A 705 22.55 12.97 11.19
CA PHE A 705 22.71 14.40 10.97
C PHE A 705 21.43 14.99 10.34
N GLY A 706 20.27 14.36 10.55
CA GLY A 706 18.97 14.84 10.09
C GLY A 706 18.70 14.43 8.65
N MET A 707 19.25 15.19 7.69
CA MET A 707 19.14 14.85 6.27
C MET A 707 20.07 13.73 5.82
N LEU A 708 21.08 13.39 6.63
CA LEU A 708 22.05 12.33 6.37
C LEU A 708 22.17 11.40 7.57
N GLU A 709 22.01 10.11 7.33
CA GLU A 709 22.35 9.08 8.32
C GLU A 709 23.47 8.18 7.78
N GLY A 710 24.30 7.65 8.67
CA GLY A 710 25.42 6.85 8.19
C GLY A 710 26.30 6.23 9.26
N VAL A 711 27.43 5.73 8.80
CA VAL A 711 28.44 5.04 9.61
C VAL A 711 29.81 5.64 9.38
N MET A 712 30.59 5.74 10.45
CA MET A 712 32.00 6.16 10.41
C MET A 712 32.88 5.07 11.02
N ILE A 713 33.98 4.73 10.36
CA ILE A 713 35.08 3.95 10.94
C ILE A 713 36.16 4.93 11.36
N ILE A 714 36.55 4.90 12.64
CA ILE A 714 37.44 5.87 13.26
C ILE A 714 38.65 5.15 13.84
N GLY A 715 39.86 5.65 13.63
CA GLY A 715 41.09 5.06 14.16
C GLY A 715 42.22 6.07 14.36
N GLU A 716 43.21 5.71 15.18
CA GLU A 716 44.39 6.58 15.42
C GLU A 716 45.34 6.63 14.22
N ASP A 717 45.32 5.60 13.38
CA ASP A 717 46.20 5.44 12.22
C ASP A 717 45.38 5.24 10.94
N GLU A 718 45.65 6.08 9.94
CA GLU A 718 44.94 6.11 8.66
C GLU A 718 45.02 4.77 7.91
N MET A 719 46.21 4.14 7.89
CA MET A 719 46.40 2.85 7.21
C MET A 719 45.61 1.73 7.89
N SER A 720 45.44 1.81 9.22
CA SER A 720 44.64 0.85 9.98
C SER A 720 43.15 0.99 9.67
N VAL A 721 42.64 2.22 9.54
CA VAL A 721 41.27 2.48 9.08
C VAL A 721 41.05 1.96 7.66
N GLU A 722 41.97 2.27 6.74
CA GLU A 722 41.90 1.81 5.34
C GLU A 722 41.82 0.28 5.24
N ARG A 723 42.70 -0.40 5.99
CA ARG A 723 42.78 -1.86 6.03
C ARG A 723 41.52 -2.48 6.64
N TYR A 724 40.92 -1.83 7.64
CA TYR A 724 39.69 -2.31 8.27
C TYR A 724 38.50 -2.17 7.31
N CYS A 725 38.34 -1.01 6.66
CA CYS A 725 37.29 -0.83 5.64
C CYS A 725 37.44 -1.82 4.47
N SER A 726 38.67 -2.07 4.02
CA SER A 726 38.94 -3.05 2.95
C SER A 726 38.57 -4.49 3.35
N GLN A 727 38.72 -4.85 4.63
CA GLN A 727 38.29 -6.16 5.14
C GLN A 727 36.77 -6.26 5.15
N LEU A 728 36.08 -5.21 5.60
CA LEU A 728 34.62 -5.14 5.60
C LEU A 728 34.03 -5.20 4.18
N ASP A 729 34.73 -4.66 3.19
CA ASP A 729 34.32 -4.73 1.79
C ASP A 729 34.65 -6.10 1.14
N GLY A 730 35.67 -6.83 1.64
CA GLY A 730 36.13 -8.12 1.08
C GLY A 730 35.43 -9.37 1.64
N GLU A 731 34.78 -9.30 2.81
CA GLU A 731 34.02 -10.43 3.39
C GLU A 731 32.71 -10.74 2.64
N GLY A 732 32.38 -10.00 1.56
CA GLY A 732 31.21 -10.22 0.70
C GLY A 732 31.45 -11.01 -0.60
N ASP A 733 32.69 -11.35 -0.96
CA ASP A 733 33.05 -11.73 -2.34
C ASP A 733 33.67 -13.14 -2.52
N ASP A 734 33.72 -13.98 -1.49
CA ASP A 734 34.36 -15.31 -1.56
C ASP A 734 33.35 -16.47 -1.66
N GLU A 735 32.70 -16.67 -2.81
CA GLU A 735 32.36 -18.04 -3.31
C GLU A 735 32.39 -18.09 -4.86
N GLU A 736 33.15 -19.07 -5.37
CA GLU A 736 33.41 -19.45 -6.79
C GLU A 736 34.53 -18.62 -7.49
N ASP A 737 35.68 -19.18 -7.83
CA ASP A 737 35.77 -20.23 -8.85
C ASP A 737 37.10 -21.01 -8.79
N SER A 738 37.01 -22.31 -9.06
CA SER A 738 38.14 -23.24 -9.12
C SER A 738 38.32 -23.80 -10.53
N SER A 739 39.58 -23.81 -11.00
CA SER A 739 40.11 -24.50 -12.19
C SER A 739 39.93 -23.75 -13.53
N LYS A 740 40.89 -23.60 -14.46
CA LYS A 740 42.12 -24.35 -14.81
C LYS A 740 43.17 -23.42 -15.46
N ASP A 741 44.42 -23.85 -15.35
CA ASP A 741 45.64 -23.47 -16.08
C ASP A 741 45.48 -23.10 -17.58
N GLU A 742 46.27 -22.13 -18.06
CA GLU A 742 47.26 -22.42 -19.11
C GLU A 742 48.46 -21.44 -19.12
N ARG A 743 49.64 -22.03 -19.34
CA ARG A 743 50.98 -21.44 -19.22
C ARG A 743 51.33 -20.54 -20.41
N LYS A 744 52.10 -19.47 -20.19
CA LYS A 744 53.31 -19.21 -20.99
C LYS A 744 54.31 -18.25 -20.31
N SER A 745 55.57 -18.55 -20.60
CA SER A 745 56.78 -18.13 -19.93
C SER A 745 57.33 -16.79 -20.46
N GLY A 746 57.72 -15.91 -19.54
CA GLY A 746 59.07 -15.33 -19.50
C GLY A 746 59.30 -13.96 -20.12
N SER A 747 59.69 -12.99 -19.29
CA SER A 747 60.98 -12.29 -19.47
C SER A 747 61.35 -11.49 -18.20
N LYS A 748 62.52 -11.77 -17.65
CA LYS A 748 63.18 -11.04 -16.54
C LYS A 748 64.02 -9.90 -17.09
N ARG A 749 64.02 -8.75 -16.40
CA ARG A 749 65.17 -7.89 -15.96
C ARG A 749 64.66 -6.46 -15.71
N LYS A 750 65.15 -5.63 -14.77
CA LYS A 750 66.05 -5.70 -13.60
C LYS A 750 66.17 -4.24 -13.08
N TYR A 751 66.63 -4.09 -11.83
CA TYR A 751 67.17 -2.90 -11.11
C TYR A 751 66.28 -2.28 -10.05
N VAL A 752 66.74 -1.93 -8.84
CA VAL A 752 67.91 -2.31 -8.00
C VAL A 752 67.56 -1.77 -6.60
N ALA A 753 67.93 -2.52 -5.57
CA ALA A 753 67.84 -2.12 -4.18
C ALA A 753 69.00 -1.19 -3.81
N ASP A 754 68.74 -0.14 -3.04
CA ASP A 754 69.74 0.46 -2.17
C ASP A 754 69.15 0.67 -0.78
N ALA A 755 69.76 0.00 0.19
CA ALA A 755 69.55 0.18 1.62
C ALA A 755 70.90 0.48 2.24
N PRO A 756 70.99 1.37 3.24
CA PRO A 756 72.10 1.34 4.18
C PRO A 756 71.65 0.76 5.53
N LYS A 757 72.39 -0.26 5.98
CA LYS A 757 72.37 -0.76 7.37
C LYS A 757 73.25 0.14 8.23
N PHE A 758 72.83 0.45 9.46
CA PHE A 758 73.77 0.60 10.57
C PHE A 758 73.12 0.22 11.92
N CYS A 759 73.81 -0.63 12.68
CA CYS A 759 73.50 -0.99 14.07
C CYS A 759 74.12 0.04 15.03
N GLY A 760 73.42 0.39 16.12
CA GLY A 760 74.00 1.16 17.21
C GLY A 760 73.22 1.01 18.51
N ARG A 761 73.81 0.32 19.50
CA ARG A 761 73.37 0.38 20.91
C ARG A 761 73.69 1.77 21.48
N GLY A 762 72.74 2.40 22.18
CA GLY A 762 73.06 3.31 23.28
C GLY A 762 72.20 4.57 23.45
N ARG A 763 71.62 4.67 24.66
CA ARG A 763 71.36 5.87 25.48
C ARG A 763 69.99 6.57 25.34
N LEU A 764 69.19 6.43 26.40
CA LEU A 764 68.09 7.33 26.78
C LEU A 764 68.61 8.77 27.00
N PRO A 765 67.87 9.81 26.55
CA PRO A 765 67.92 11.11 27.17
C PRO A 765 66.55 11.56 27.70
N LYS A 766 66.50 11.70 29.03
CA LYS A 766 65.93 12.77 29.86
C LYS A 766 64.53 13.33 29.56
N LYS A 767 63.67 13.20 30.59
CA LYS A 767 62.50 14.03 30.90
C LYS A 767 62.68 15.51 30.49
N ALA A 768 61.77 15.99 29.66
CA ALA A 768 61.37 17.39 29.63
C ALA A 768 59.90 17.47 30.07
N LYS A 769 59.64 18.18 31.17
CA LYS A 769 58.32 18.62 31.60
C LYS A 769 57.98 19.87 30.79
N SER A 770 56.90 19.81 30.01
CA SER A 770 56.07 20.96 29.68
C SER A 770 54.67 20.44 29.41
N SER A 771 53.74 20.77 30.31
CA SER A 771 52.31 20.49 30.19
C SER A 771 51.73 21.28 29.03
N ALA A 772 51.48 20.60 27.91
CA ALA A 772 50.59 21.05 26.85
C ALA A 772 49.55 19.95 26.68
N SER A 773 48.26 20.29 26.83
CA SER A 773 47.15 19.32 26.77
C SER A 773 47.23 18.55 25.47
N ARG A 774 47.33 17.24 25.54
CA ARG A 774 47.61 16.40 24.38
C ARG A 774 46.32 16.17 23.59
N SER A 775 46.00 17.07 22.65
CA SER A 775 44.93 16.83 21.68
C SER A 775 45.20 15.53 20.92
N ARG A 776 44.18 14.69 20.76
CA ARG A 776 44.28 13.41 20.06
C ARG A 776 43.51 13.50 18.76
N LYS A 777 44.22 13.31 17.65
CA LYS A 777 43.64 13.29 16.31
C LYS A 777 43.38 11.84 15.91
N TYR A 778 42.22 11.61 15.30
CA TYR A 778 41.78 10.37 14.72
C TYR A 778 41.45 10.60 13.25
N HIS A 779 41.69 9.58 12.43
CA HIS A 779 41.27 9.52 11.04
C HIS A 779 39.93 8.79 10.97
N LEU A 780 39.06 9.19 10.05
CA LEU A 780 37.81 8.49 9.80
C LEU A 780 37.55 8.26 8.32
N LYS A 781 36.80 7.20 8.02
CA LYS A 781 36.11 6.99 6.76
C LYS A 781 34.63 6.84 7.01
N LEU A 782 33.79 7.41 6.16
CA LEU A 782 32.34 7.36 6.30
C LEU A 782 31.62 6.91 5.03
N ARG A 783 30.46 6.28 5.22
CA ARG A 783 29.43 6.03 4.20
C ARG A 783 28.09 6.47 4.78
N CYS A 784 27.18 6.95 3.95
CA CYS A 784 25.93 7.52 4.42
C CYS A 784 24.80 7.40 3.40
N ALA A 785 23.59 7.71 3.83
CA ALA A 785 22.43 7.88 2.96
C ALA A 785 21.66 9.16 3.30
N GLU A 786 21.01 9.74 2.30
CA GLU A 786 20.06 10.83 2.49
C GLU A 786 18.75 10.30 3.07
N THR A 787 18.22 10.88 4.14
CA THR A 787 17.03 10.36 4.84
C THR A 787 15.73 10.58 4.06
N MET A 788 15.56 11.73 3.39
CA MET A 788 14.32 12.07 2.69
C MET A 788 14.08 11.21 1.45
N GLU A 789 15.10 11.06 0.61
CA GLU A 789 14.97 10.27 -0.61
C GLU A 789 15.46 8.83 -0.41
N SER A 790 16.20 8.53 0.67
CA SER A 790 16.95 7.27 0.88
C SER A 790 18.13 7.09 -0.08
N MET A 791 18.92 8.13 -0.38
CA MET A 791 19.98 8.03 -1.41
C MET A 791 21.25 7.52 -0.77
N ILE A 792 21.64 6.28 -1.03
CA ILE A 792 22.88 5.74 -0.47
C ILE A 792 24.09 6.31 -1.24
N HIS A 793 25.07 6.80 -0.51
CA HIS A 793 26.36 7.25 -1.01
C HIS A 793 27.42 6.24 -0.57
N HIS A 794 27.66 5.26 -1.46
CA HIS A 794 28.47 4.09 -1.12
C HIS A 794 29.99 4.32 -1.25
N GLN A 795 30.42 5.36 -1.94
CA GLN A 795 31.84 5.69 -2.03
C GLN A 795 32.30 6.24 -0.67
N PRO A 796 33.31 5.63 -0.02
CA PRO A 796 33.74 6.07 1.30
C PRO A 796 34.44 7.43 1.22
N GLU A 797 33.99 8.37 2.05
CA GLU A 797 34.56 9.71 2.17
C GLU A 797 35.52 9.79 3.37
N ASP A 798 36.60 10.55 3.22
CA ASP A 798 37.62 10.72 4.24
C ASP A 798 37.30 11.89 5.19
N GLY A 799 37.76 11.78 6.43
CA GLY A 799 37.67 12.86 7.40
C GLY A 799 38.63 12.69 8.58
N THR A 800 38.55 13.63 9.52
CA THR A 800 39.32 13.57 10.77
C THR A 800 38.52 14.09 11.96
N ILE A 801 38.79 13.53 13.14
CA ILE A 801 38.24 13.99 14.42
C ILE A 801 39.39 14.40 15.34
N THR A 802 39.27 15.56 15.97
CA THR A 802 40.24 16.05 16.96
C THR A 802 39.56 16.31 18.29
N PHE A 803 39.87 15.47 19.29
CA PHE A 803 39.35 15.65 20.65
C PHE A 803 39.95 16.87 21.33
N THR A 804 39.09 17.64 21.97
CA THR A 804 39.46 18.82 22.77
C THR A 804 39.67 18.39 24.22
N GLY A 805 40.88 18.65 24.74
CA GLY A 805 41.23 18.28 26.12
C GLY A 805 41.57 16.79 26.33
N GLU A 806 41.96 16.44 27.56
CA GLU A 806 42.45 15.09 27.89
C GLU A 806 41.32 14.09 28.20
N ASN A 807 40.12 14.58 28.50
CA ASN A 807 38.98 13.78 28.96
C ASN A 807 38.14 13.15 27.82
N MET A 808 38.44 13.50 26.56
CA MET A 808 37.74 13.02 25.35
C MET A 808 36.21 13.24 25.38
N ALA A 809 35.76 14.28 26.08
CA ALA A 809 34.33 14.60 26.25
C ALA A 809 33.75 15.45 25.11
N SER A 810 34.60 16.05 24.28
CA SER A 810 34.18 16.83 23.12
C SER A 810 35.24 16.80 22.04
N PHE A 811 34.83 17.03 20.80
CA PHE A 811 35.74 17.05 19.66
C PHE A 811 35.21 17.94 18.53
N THR A 812 36.11 18.28 17.60
CA THR A 812 35.78 18.87 16.31
C THR A 812 36.11 17.87 15.21
N GLY A 813 35.15 17.61 14.33
CA GLY A 813 35.30 16.78 13.15
C GLY A 813 35.32 17.62 11.88
N GLU A 814 36.01 17.13 10.86
CA GLU A 814 36.02 17.66 9.51
C GLU A 814 35.91 16.48 8.54
N ALA A 815 34.89 16.47 7.68
CA ALA A 815 34.67 15.41 6.70
C ALA A 815 33.94 15.94 5.46
N SER A 816 34.01 15.20 4.36
CA SER A 816 33.17 15.44 3.19
C SER A 816 31.82 14.73 3.37
N PHE A 817 30.73 15.46 3.14
CA PHE A 817 29.39 14.90 3.14
C PHE A 817 28.73 15.14 1.79
N PRO A 818 28.25 14.09 1.11
CA PRO A 818 27.47 14.22 -0.11
C PRO A 818 26.30 15.18 0.08
N SER A 819 25.99 15.99 -0.93
CA SER A 819 24.90 16.97 -0.95
C SER A 819 25.01 18.15 0.04
N VAL A 820 25.88 18.09 1.05
CA VAL A 820 26.13 19.19 2.02
C VAL A 820 27.36 20.02 1.63
N GLY A 821 28.49 19.38 1.32
CA GLY A 821 29.72 20.09 0.95
C GLY A 821 31.01 19.29 1.17
N THR A 822 32.12 19.85 0.69
CA THR A 822 33.47 19.31 0.94
C THR A 822 34.10 20.00 2.14
N ALA A 823 34.76 19.22 3.01
CA ALA A 823 35.39 19.71 4.26
C ALA A 823 34.43 20.44 5.23
N VAL A 824 33.26 19.84 5.49
CA VAL A 824 32.28 20.34 6.45
C VAL A 824 32.80 20.14 7.86
N THR A 825 32.69 21.18 8.69
CA THR A 825 33.13 21.15 10.09
C THR A 825 31.95 20.91 11.02
N PHE A 826 32.08 19.97 11.95
CA PHE A 826 31.07 19.71 12.98
C PHE A 826 31.71 19.60 14.36
N THR A 827 30.94 19.92 15.41
CA THR A 827 31.38 19.76 16.80
C THR A 827 30.50 18.78 17.53
N ALA A 828 31.09 17.99 18.42
CA ALA A 828 30.36 16.98 19.17
C ALA A 828 30.64 17.09 20.68
N ARG A 829 29.60 16.95 21.49
CA ARG A 829 29.64 17.00 22.96
C ARG A 829 29.07 15.70 23.52
N LYS A 830 29.85 15.01 24.36
CA LYS A 830 29.47 13.69 24.90
C LYS A 830 28.45 13.84 26.02
N THR A 831 27.41 13.01 26.02
CA THR A 831 26.35 12.99 27.03
C THR A 831 26.34 11.69 27.84
N SER A 832 26.90 10.60 27.29
CA SER A 832 26.94 9.30 27.96
C SER A 832 28.17 8.48 27.57
N ASP A 833 28.68 7.64 28.49
CA ASP A 833 29.71 6.62 28.21
C ASP A 833 29.12 5.32 27.62
N SER A 834 27.80 5.14 27.69
CA SER A 834 27.09 3.98 27.13
C SER A 834 26.29 4.39 25.91
N VAL A 835 26.32 3.53 24.88
CA VAL A 835 25.53 3.71 23.66
C VAL A 835 24.22 2.94 23.77
N HIS A 836 23.13 3.50 23.25
CA HIS A 836 21.80 2.88 23.23
C HIS A 836 21.44 2.47 21.78
N GLY A 837 20.96 1.23 21.56
CA GLY A 837 20.52 0.72 20.24
C GLY A 837 21.50 -0.22 19.50
N GLN A 838 21.00 -1.01 18.55
CA GLN A 838 21.83 -1.61 17.49
C GLN A 838 22.14 -0.52 16.47
N GLY A 839 23.34 -0.52 15.88
CA GLY A 839 23.80 0.59 15.03
C GLY A 839 24.11 0.06 13.64
N ASN A 840 23.85 0.90 12.64
CA ASN A 840 23.90 0.55 11.22
C ASN A 840 25.25 -0.07 10.84
N SER A 841 25.24 -1.00 9.89
CA SER A 841 26.42 -1.70 9.38
C SER A 841 27.12 -0.94 8.26
N TRP A 842 28.42 -1.20 8.08
CA TRP A 842 29.18 -0.69 6.93
C TRP A 842 28.64 -1.21 5.59
N SER A 843 28.07 -2.41 5.61
CA SER A 843 27.41 -3.06 4.48
C SER A 843 26.08 -2.42 4.09
N ASP A 844 25.39 -1.77 5.03
CA ASP A 844 24.06 -1.16 4.81
C ASP A 844 24.14 0.04 3.85
N TYR A 845 25.35 0.56 3.64
CA TYR A 845 25.65 1.65 2.72
C TYR A 845 26.62 1.21 1.61
N SER A 846 26.66 -0.09 1.29
CA SER A 846 27.48 -0.63 0.20
C SER A 846 26.98 -0.23 -1.19
N GLU A 847 27.80 -0.46 -2.21
CA GLU A 847 27.37 -0.29 -3.61
C GLU A 847 26.17 -1.17 -3.93
N THR A 848 26.15 -2.40 -3.39
CA THR A 848 25.01 -3.32 -3.48
C THR A 848 23.75 -2.72 -2.84
N ALA A 849 23.85 -2.18 -1.63
CA ALA A 849 22.70 -1.54 -0.97
C ALA A 849 22.21 -0.30 -1.75
N TYR A 850 23.14 0.50 -2.31
CA TYR A 850 22.80 1.61 -3.19
C TYR A 850 22.02 1.16 -4.43
N GLU A 851 22.47 0.11 -5.10
CA GLU A 851 21.77 -0.46 -6.25
C GLU A 851 20.37 -0.98 -5.86
N GLU A 852 20.24 -1.63 -4.70
CA GLU A 852 18.95 -2.10 -4.16
C GLU A 852 17.95 -0.96 -3.93
N VAL A 853 18.39 0.14 -3.29
CA VAL A 853 17.52 1.28 -2.99
C VAL A 853 17.22 2.13 -4.24
N LEU A 854 18.20 2.32 -5.13
CA LEU A 854 18.00 2.99 -6.42
C LEU A 854 16.88 2.31 -7.20
N VAL A 855 16.85 0.98 -7.21
CA VAL A 855 15.84 0.19 -7.89
C VAL A 855 14.48 0.36 -7.23
N GLY A 856 14.41 0.44 -5.89
CA GLY A 856 13.18 0.68 -5.14
C GLY A 856 12.48 2.02 -5.43
N ARG A 857 13.21 3.07 -5.81
CA ARG A 857 12.65 4.41 -6.08
C ARG A 857 11.87 4.55 -7.39
N TRP A 858 12.08 3.66 -8.35
CA TRP A 858 11.44 3.73 -9.67
C TRP A 858 10.26 2.74 -9.83
N TYR A 859 9.81 2.11 -8.73
CA TYR A 859 8.64 1.22 -8.63
C TYR A 859 7.59 1.77 -7.67
#